data_AF-A0A4Z0Q2N2-F1
#
_entry.id   AF-A0A4Z0Q2N2-F1
#
_cell.length_a   1.000
_cell.length_b   1.000
_cell.length_c   1.000
_cell.angle_alpha   90.00
_cell.angle_beta   90.00
_cell.angle_gamma   90.00
#
_symmetry.space_group_name_H-M   'P 1'
#
loop_
_entity.id
_entity.type
_entity.pdbx_description
1 polymer ?
#
loop_
_entity_poly.entity_id
_entity_poly.type
_entity_poly.pdbx_seq_one_letter_code
_entity_poly.pdbx_strand_id
1 'polypeptide(L)'
;MRIQITLYHPGKVLGNRCGYLHIGGPVRQLPYRGGYPLSLTRKEAPQQGRASLAVLDGIYFIVMLVENVTGQPTAALLETTVTPESVYARIALSLSGGGFRAAAYSLGTLKALHQLGLLENVHMLSTASGGTITGAYYAMRRKFGDAFEDIYQAFYALLEQDTILPNALTRWEERILREDTYKLIQAFADEYNQALYGEVRFGLFWQPDDSATAPFHLQSLIFGATEMYSGLTFRFQHSAFLPPPTGKQKECYVVGNGNVSLSWSSARQLRLADVVAASSCFPGGFEPLVMPNDFFSGNVESILRGRMGSVHMANHVALLDGGIYDNQGIESLLLANKRNREHQHMLHLSPQQAALLQPTTLFLVADVSSADTQIYSAPEPPQAARASPTLQQLFYGALLVVLLSGILAGWLTWTGWRFWGGLLAGLAALGSGILILVRWLWRKLGRTLSNVGPTLPKWVRPRLRRLSVRQLGYLLTLRAGSTAKLLTSVFMRRVRSLNYDQLYRRGGKEKASGEIMTSIIGGIVTDYERWLIKSPKQKSKSKSKKPMKVGEQLAAVYPTIDLAHQMPTTLWWQQDINRLPAIVASAEITLYYQILKRFEEKQPQAGTNEAEVQRRAQVLWDAYQQQGAGSLLPVEVTKLVQDSAYSVEQVLSSIHIEDRNQ
;
A
#
# COMPACT_ATOMS: atom_id res chain seq x y z
N MET A 1 10.31 -54.95 19.55
CA MET A 1 8.92 -54.49 19.30
C MET A 1 8.54 -54.81 17.87
N ARG A 2 7.38 -55.44 17.64
CA ARG A 2 6.77 -55.47 16.30
C ARG A 2 6.06 -54.13 16.10
N ILE A 3 6.41 -53.39 15.05
CA ILE A 3 5.77 -52.12 14.71
C ILE A 3 5.02 -52.36 13.41
N GLN A 4 3.70 -52.22 13.44
CA GLN A 4 2.87 -52.27 12.24
C GLN A 4 2.69 -50.84 11.74
N ILE A 5 3.21 -50.54 10.55
CA ILE A 5 3.09 -49.22 9.91
C ILE A 5 2.05 -49.34 8.81
N THR A 6 0.93 -48.63 8.96
CA THR A 6 -0.12 -48.58 7.94
C THR A 6 -0.03 -47.25 7.20
N LEU A 7 0.22 -47.29 5.90
CA LEU A 7 0.35 -46.10 5.04
C LEU A 7 -0.98 -45.86 4.32
N TYR A 8 -1.51 -44.64 4.40
CA TYR A 8 -2.72 -44.23 3.67
C TYR A 8 -2.39 -43.18 2.60
N HIS A 9 -2.95 -43.35 1.40
CA HIS A 9 -2.96 -42.37 0.32
C HIS A 9 -4.43 -42.05 -0.02
N PRO A 10 -4.84 -40.78 -0.20
CA PRO A 10 -6.20 -40.46 -0.62
C PRO A 10 -6.41 -41.04 -2.03
N GLY A 11 -7.24 -42.08 -2.17
CA GLY A 11 -7.60 -42.68 -3.46
C GLY A 11 -6.95 -44.03 -3.82
N LYS A 12 -6.03 -44.58 -3.02
CA LYS A 12 -5.57 -45.99 -3.13
C LYS A 12 -5.14 -46.51 -1.77
N VAL A 13 -5.73 -47.62 -1.33
CA VAL A 13 -5.19 -48.41 -0.21
C VAL A 13 -3.90 -49.08 -0.69
N LEU A 14 -2.75 -48.50 -0.38
CA LEU A 14 -1.45 -49.16 -0.57
C LEU A 14 -1.32 -50.19 0.56
N GLY A 15 -1.58 -51.46 0.22
CA GLY A 15 -1.91 -52.52 1.17
C GLY A 15 -1.00 -52.70 2.40
N ASN A 16 -1.57 -53.36 3.42
CA ASN A 16 -0.90 -53.74 4.68
C ASN A 16 0.44 -54.43 4.41
N ARG A 17 1.55 -53.81 4.81
CA ARG A 17 2.86 -54.47 4.87
C ARG A 17 3.48 -54.33 6.25
N CYS A 18 3.63 -55.45 6.94
CA CYS A 18 4.43 -55.54 8.16
C CYS A 18 5.92 -55.49 7.81
N GLY A 19 6.64 -54.50 8.35
CA GLY A 19 8.10 -54.42 8.32
C GLY A 19 8.69 -54.60 9.72
N TYR A 20 9.87 -55.22 9.81
CA TYR A 20 10.57 -55.40 11.07
C TYR A 20 11.54 -54.24 11.31
N LEU A 21 11.44 -53.55 12.45
CA LEU A 21 12.43 -52.58 12.91
C LEU A 21 13.16 -53.15 14.14
N HIS A 22 14.45 -53.48 13.99
CA HIS A 22 15.31 -53.84 15.12
C HIS A 22 15.89 -52.55 15.71
N ILE A 23 15.45 -52.17 16.92
CA ILE A 23 15.99 -51.02 17.64
C ILE A 23 17.27 -51.49 18.35
N GLY A 24 18.43 -51.12 17.80
CA GLY A 24 19.73 -51.46 18.39
C GLY A 24 20.99 -51.18 17.54
N GLY A 25 20.88 -50.69 16.30
CA GLY A 25 22.03 -50.37 15.44
C GLY A 25 21.83 -49.09 14.61
N PRO A 26 22.88 -48.59 13.91
CA PRO A 26 22.81 -47.32 13.17
C PRO A 26 21.69 -47.36 12.11
N VAL A 27 21.00 -46.22 11.96
CA VAL A 27 19.81 -46.02 11.11
C VAL A 27 19.99 -46.68 9.74
N ARG A 28 19.29 -47.80 9.50
CA ARG A 28 19.22 -48.41 8.18
C ARG A 28 17.98 -47.92 7.44
N GLN A 29 18.21 -47.40 6.24
CA GLN A 29 17.18 -47.00 5.27
C GLN A 29 16.24 -48.18 4.97
N LEU A 30 14.93 -47.93 4.98
CA LEU A 30 13.93 -48.88 4.49
C LEU A 30 13.96 -48.89 2.95
N PRO A 31 14.11 -50.05 2.29
CA PRO A 31 14.06 -50.12 0.84
C PRO A 31 12.60 -50.00 0.37
N TYR A 32 12.23 -48.81 -0.10
CA TYR A 32 11.01 -48.60 -0.87
C TYR A 32 11.32 -48.88 -2.36
N ARG A 33 10.73 -49.94 -2.94
CA ARG A 33 10.72 -50.12 -4.40
C ARG A 33 9.69 -49.15 -4.98
N GLY A 34 10.09 -47.90 -5.15
CA GLY A 34 9.25 -46.85 -5.72
C GLY A 34 9.67 -45.42 -5.36
N GLY A 35 10.98 -45.12 -5.29
CA GLY A 35 11.50 -43.75 -5.18
C GLY A 35 11.31 -43.08 -3.82
N TYR A 36 12.44 -42.73 -3.19
CA TYR A 36 12.63 -41.94 -1.95
C TYR A 36 12.56 -42.71 -0.60
N PRO A 37 13.64 -42.68 0.21
CA PRO A 37 13.68 -43.29 1.54
C PRO A 37 13.02 -42.40 2.61
N LEU A 38 12.22 -43.00 3.50
CA LEU A 38 11.73 -42.38 4.74
C LEU A 38 12.86 -42.36 5.80
N SER A 39 13.19 -41.19 6.33
CA SER A 39 14.08 -41.04 7.49
C SER A 39 13.31 -40.44 8.67
N LEU A 40 13.00 -41.24 9.68
CA LEU A 40 12.46 -40.77 10.97
C LEU A 40 13.62 -40.38 11.88
N THR A 41 13.62 -39.14 12.38
CA THR A 41 14.60 -38.71 13.39
C THR A 41 14.13 -39.10 14.79
N ARG A 42 15.07 -39.39 15.70
CA ARG A 42 14.79 -39.96 17.04
C ARG A 42 13.82 -39.12 17.91
N LYS A 43 13.60 -37.85 17.58
CA LYS A 43 12.63 -36.95 18.26
C LYS A 43 11.17 -37.19 17.87
N GLU A 44 10.92 -37.83 16.73
CA GLU A 44 9.57 -38.06 16.18
C GLU A 44 9.03 -39.47 16.47
N ALA A 45 9.83 -40.32 17.11
CA ALA A 45 9.41 -41.66 17.48
C ALA A 45 8.32 -41.60 18.58
N PRO A 46 7.12 -42.17 18.35
CA PRO A 46 6.05 -42.15 19.34
C PRO A 46 6.46 -42.91 20.61
N GLN A 47 6.08 -42.37 21.77
CA GLN A 47 6.08 -43.12 23.04
C GLN A 47 4.85 -44.05 23.08
N GLN A 48 4.95 -45.20 23.76
CA GLN A 48 3.91 -46.24 23.83
C GLN A 48 2.50 -45.62 24.00
N GLY A 49 1.58 -45.96 23.09
CA GLY A 49 0.16 -45.59 23.17
C GLY A 49 -0.24 -44.22 22.57
N ARG A 50 0.66 -43.46 21.93
CA ARG A 50 0.32 -42.19 21.26
C ARG A 50 0.42 -42.28 19.73
N ALA A 51 -0.61 -41.80 19.04
CA ALA A 51 -0.59 -41.57 17.59
C ALA A 51 0.18 -40.27 17.28
N SER A 52 1.11 -40.33 16.33
CA SER A 52 1.85 -39.15 15.84
C SER A 52 1.44 -38.85 14.41
N LEU A 53 1.17 -37.58 14.12
CA LEU A 53 0.87 -37.06 12.78
C LEU A 53 2.19 -36.60 12.13
N ALA A 54 2.56 -37.20 11.00
CA ALA A 54 3.71 -36.77 10.21
C ALA A 54 3.22 -36.16 8.88
N VAL A 55 3.84 -35.07 8.44
CA VAL A 55 3.49 -34.39 7.18
C VAL A 55 4.66 -34.49 6.22
N LEU A 56 4.41 -35.02 5.02
CA LEU A 56 5.40 -35.11 3.94
C LEU A 56 4.72 -34.64 2.64
N ASP A 57 5.21 -33.55 2.04
CA ASP A 57 4.67 -32.93 0.83
C ASP A 57 3.14 -32.74 0.80
N GLY A 58 2.56 -32.32 1.93
CA GLY A 58 1.11 -32.06 2.04
C GLY A 58 0.24 -33.30 2.21
N ILE A 59 0.84 -34.48 2.35
CA ILE A 59 0.15 -35.74 2.68
C ILE A 59 0.31 -35.99 4.19
N TYR A 60 -0.81 -36.21 4.87
CA TYR A 60 -0.87 -36.50 6.30
C TYR A 60 -0.75 -38.01 6.54
N PHE A 61 0.21 -38.42 7.38
CA PHE A 61 0.40 -39.80 7.80
C PHE A 61 0.07 -39.92 9.29
N ILE A 62 -0.72 -40.92 9.67
CA ILE A 62 -0.96 -41.29 11.07
C ILE A 62 -0.12 -42.53 11.37
N VAL A 63 0.83 -42.40 12.30
CA VAL A 63 1.65 -43.53 12.78
C VAL A 63 1.15 -43.95 14.16
N MET A 64 0.70 -45.20 14.31
CA MET A 64 0.29 -45.77 15.59
C MET A 64 1.19 -46.95 16.00
N LEU A 65 1.61 -46.96 17.26
CA LEU A 65 2.22 -48.13 17.90
C LEU A 65 1.12 -48.99 18.53
N VAL A 66 0.91 -50.21 18.02
CA VAL A 66 -0.04 -51.17 18.61
C VAL A 66 0.74 -52.35 19.19
N GLU A 67 0.59 -52.58 20.50
CA GLU A 67 1.05 -53.84 21.10
C GLU A 67 0.02 -54.94 20.82
N ASN A 68 0.53 -56.14 20.52
CA ASN A 68 -0.25 -57.31 20.19
C ASN A 68 -1.19 -57.69 21.36
N VAL A 69 -2.43 -57.23 21.31
CA VAL A 69 -3.53 -57.82 22.10
C VAL A 69 -4.27 -58.76 21.16
N THR A 70 -4.29 -60.04 21.51
CA THR A 70 -5.07 -61.09 20.84
C THR A 70 -6.55 -60.75 20.90
N GLY A 71 -7.05 -60.09 19.86
CA GLY A 71 -8.44 -59.74 19.67
C GLY A 71 -8.57 -59.01 18.34
N GLN A 72 -9.55 -59.37 17.52
CA GLN A 72 -9.69 -58.84 16.15
C GLN A 72 -9.63 -57.30 16.13
N PRO A 73 -8.85 -56.69 15.22
CA PRO A 73 -8.80 -55.24 15.10
C PRO A 73 -10.10 -54.75 14.45
N THR A 74 -11.03 -54.24 15.27
CA THR A 74 -12.03 -53.28 14.78
C THR A 74 -11.30 -51.99 14.44
N ALA A 75 -10.82 -51.89 13.21
CA ALA A 75 -10.36 -50.64 12.62
C ALA A 75 -11.58 -49.73 12.45
N ALA A 76 -11.88 -48.91 13.45
CA ALA A 76 -12.72 -47.74 13.26
C ALA A 76 -11.96 -46.80 12.33
N LEU A 77 -12.28 -46.85 11.03
CA LEU A 77 -11.88 -45.87 10.03
C LEU A 77 -12.50 -44.52 10.43
N LEU A 78 -11.81 -43.76 11.27
CA LEU A 78 -11.96 -42.32 11.29
C LEU A 78 -11.29 -41.80 10.02
N GLU A 79 -12.02 -41.87 8.90
CA GLU A 79 -11.73 -41.02 7.74
C GLU A 79 -11.99 -39.57 8.16
N THR A 80 -11.03 -38.95 8.83
CA THR A 80 -10.95 -37.49 8.84
C THR A 80 -10.54 -37.08 7.44
N THR A 81 -11.52 -36.88 6.56
CA THR A 81 -11.34 -36.16 5.31
C THR A 81 -10.84 -34.77 5.67
N VAL A 82 -9.51 -34.57 5.64
CA VAL A 82 -8.92 -33.24 5.74
C VAL A 82 -9.32 -32.52 4.47
N THR A 83 -10.44 -31.80 4.51
CA THR A 83 -10.83 -30.90 3.42
C THR A 83 -9.69 -29.89 3.24
N PRO A 84 -9.12 -29.76 2.04
CA PRO A 84 -8.08 -28.77 1.80
C PRO A 84 -8.63 -27.39 2.19
N GLU A 85 -7.83 -26.66 2.95
CA GLU A 85 -8.20 -25.35 3.45
C GLU A 85 -8.53 -24.39 2.31
N SER A 86 -9.60 -23.60 2.48
CA SER A 86 -10.00 -22.61 1.48
C SER A 86 -8.89 -21.61 1.22
N VAL A 87 -8.75 -21.20 -0.05
CA VAL A 87 -7.81 -20.15 -0.44
C VAL A 87 -8.11 -18.82 0.27
N TYR A 88 -9.36 -18.58 0.62
CA TYR A 88 -9.77 -17.36 1.31
C TYR A 88 -9.69 -17.45 2.83
N ALA A 89 -9.19 -18.55 3.41
CA ALA A 89 -9.17 -18.73 4.86
C ALA A 89 -8.34 -17.67 5.60
N ARG A 90 -7.21 -17.24 5.01
CA ARG A 90 -6.29 -16.24 5.56
C ARG A 90 -5.78 -15.30 4.47
N ILE A 91 -6.39 -14.13 4.40
CA ILE A 91 -6.08 -13.10 3.40
C ILE A 91 -5.05 -12.11 3.96
N ALA A 92 -3.97 -11.89 3.23
CA ALA A 92 -3.09 -10.75 3.41
C ALA A 92 -3.47 -9.68 2.38
N LEU A 93 -4.04 -8.58 2.87
CA LEU A 93 -4.54 -7.48 2.06
C LEU A 93 -3.51 -6.36 1.97
N SER A 94 -3.28 -5.91 0.74
CA SER A 94 -2.41 -4.78 0.43
C SER A 94 -3.22 -3.66 -0.21
N LEU A 95 -3.14 -2.46 0.35
CA LEU A 95 -3.81 -1.26 -0.15
C LEU A 95 -2.77 -0.26 -0.66
N SER A 96 -2.74 -0.07 -1.98
CA SER A 96 -1.71 0.76 -2.62
C SER A 96 -1.85 2.25 -2.31
N GLY A 97 -0.79 3.01 -2.61
CA GLY A 97 -0.79 4.47 -2.62
C GLY A 97 -1.32 5.10 -3.91
N GLY A 98 -1.81 6.35 -3.78
CA GLY A 98 -2.37 7.13 -4.89
C GLY A 98 -3.36 8.23 -4.49
N GLY A 99 -3.19 8.81 -3.29
CA GLY A 99 -4.07 9.86 -2.75
C GLY A 99 -5.55 9.43 -2.59
N PHE A 100 -6.49 10.35 -2.75
CA PHE A 100 -7.92 10.07 -2.55
C PHE A 100 -8.49 9.02 -3.52
N ARG A 101 -7.91 8.89 -4.73
CA ARG A 101 -8.23 7.77 -5.63
C ARG A 101 -7.95 6.42 -4.98
N ALA A 102 -6.78 6.28 -4.34
CA ALA A 102 -6.42 5.08 -3.59
C ALA A 102 -7.28 4.89 -2.35
N ALA A 103 -7.62 5.97 -1.65
CA ALA A 103 -8.47 5.91 -0.46
C ALA A 103 -9.87 5.36 -0.80
N ALA A 104 -10.52 5.91 -1.84
CA ALA A 104 -11.82 5.47 -2.33
C ALA A 104 -11.79 4.03 -2.88
N TYR A 105 -10.78 3.68 -3.68
CA TYR A 105 -10.64 2.31 -4.21
C TYR A 105 -10.39 1.29 -3.10
N SER A 106 -9.61 1.66 -2.08
CA SER A 106 -9.39 0.84 -0.89
C SER A 106 -10.69 0.62 -0.11
N LEU A 107 -11.53 1.66 0.02
CA LEU A 107 -12.84 1.57 0.65
C LEU A 107 -13.75 0.60 -0.10
N GLY A 108 -13.80 0.72 -1.43
CA GLY A 108 -14.55 -0.21 -2.28
C GLY A 108 -14.02 -1.65 -2.21
N THR A 109 -12.70 -1.84 -2.06
CA THR A 109 -12.11 -3.17 -1.85
C THR A 109 -12.57 -3.79 -0.53
N LEU A 110 -12.56 -3.03 0.57
CA LEU A 110 -13.05 -3.51 1.86
C LEU A 110 -14.54 -3.85 1.80
N LYS A 111 -15.33 -3.02 1.11
CA LYS A 111 -16.77 -3.27 0.88
C LYS A 111 -17.02 -4.53 0.06
N ALA A 112 -16.25 -4.74 -1.01
CA ALA A 112 -16.32 -5.95 -1.82
C ALA A 112 -16.01 -7.20 -0.98
N LEU A 113 -14.96 -7.15 -0.16
CA LEU A 113 -14.62 -8.24 0.76
C LEU A 113 -15.74 -8.47 1.78
N HIS A 114 -16.38 -7.42 2.29
CA HIS A 114 -17.51 -7.52 3.21
C HIS A 114 -18.72 -8.21 2.57
N GLN A 115 -19.14 -7.77 1.39
CA GLN A 115 -20.26 -8.37 0.64
C GLN A 115 -20.01 -9.83 0.28
N LEU A 116 -18.75 -10.20 0.03
CA LEU A 116 -18.34 -11.57 -0.23
C LEU A 116 -18.22 -12.43 1.04
N GLY A 117 -18.33 -11.84 2.23
CA GLY A 117 -18.13 -12.53 3.51
C GLY A 117 -16.66 -12.89 3.79
N LEU A 118 -15.71 -12.17 3.20
CA LEU A 118 -14.27 -12.41 3.26
C LEU A 118 -13.51 -11.39 4.12
N LEU A 119 -14.14 -10.28 4.51
CA LEU A 119 -13.46 -9.20 5.22
C LEU A 119 -12.83 -9.66 6.54
N GLU A 120 -13.55 -10.47 7.31
CA GLU A 120 -13.07 -11.02 8.59
C GLU A 120 -11.97 -12.09 8.42
N ASN A 121 -11.74 -12.59 7.19
CA ASN A 121 -10.61 -13.47 6.88
C ASN A 121 -9.31 -12.70 6.59
N VAL A 122 -9.37 -11.37 6.49
CA VAL A 122 -8.18 -10.53 6.33
C VAL A 122 -7.42 -10.51 7.64
N HIS A 123 -6.26 -11.15 7.73
CA HIS A 123 -5.48 -11.19 8.96
C HIS A 123 -4.23 -10.32 8.92
N MET A 124 -3.80 -9.92 7.72
CA MET A 124 -2.73 -8.94 7.54
C MET A 124 -3.21 -7.79 6.67
N LEU A 125 -2.87 -6.57 7.06
CA LEU A 125 -3.13 -5.36 6.32
C LEU A 125 -1.84 -4.57 6.18
N SER A 126 -1.44 -4.31 4.93
CA SER A 126 -0.32 -3.43 4.60
C SER A 126 -0.80 -2.32 3.69
N THR A 127 -0.37 -1.10 3.96
CA THR A 127 -0.88 0.08 3.27
C THR A 127 0.20 1.11 3.00
N ALA A 128 -0.01 1.92 1.96
CA ALA A 128 0.80 3.09 1.69
C ALA A 128 -0.07 4.29 1.28
N SER A 129 0.33 5.51 1.65
CA SER A 129 -0.26 6.77 1.18
C SER A 129 -1.78 6.81 1.34
N GLY A 130 -2.53 7.12 0.28
CA GLY A 130 -3.99 7.10 0.29
C GLY A 130 -4.62 5.79 0.79
N GLY A 131 -4.01 4.63 0.54
CA GLY A 131 -4.44 3.36 1.12
C GLY A 131 -4.28 3.30 2.64
N THR A 132 -3.30 4.03 3.20
CA THR A 132 -3.12 4.16 4.66
C THR A 132 -4.20 5.01 5.30
N ILE A 133 -4.73 6.03 4.61
CA ILE A 133 -5.85 6.84 5.13
C ILE A 133 -7.05 5.93 5.40
N THR A 134 -7.47 5.12 4.42
CA THR A 134 -8.59 4.19 4.57
C THR A 134 -8.26 3.04 5.52
N GLY A 135 -7.08 2.42 5.35
CA GLY A 135 -6.73 1.22 6.11
C GLY A 135 -6.50 1.48 7.60
N ALA A 136 -5.93 2.64 7.97
CA ALA A 136 -5.78 3.02 9.37
C ALA A 136 -7.12 3.41 9.99
N TYR A 137 -7.98 4.13 9.27
CA TYR A 137 -9.34 4.45 9.73
C TYR A 137 -10.17 3.18 9.96
N TYR A 138 -10.17 2.27 8.99
CA TYR A 138 -10.82 0.95 9.12
C TYR A 138 -10.31 0.17 10.33
N ALA A 139 -8.98 0.01 10.45
CA ALA A 139 -8.38 -0.73 11.55
C ALA A 139 -8.72 -0.11 12.91
N MET A 140 -8.70 1.21 13.03
CA MET A 140 -9.06 1.92 14.25
C MET A 140 -10.53 1.70 14.63
N ARG A 141 -11.46 1.97 13.71
CA ARG A 141 -12.90 1.87 14.00
C ARG A 141 -13.32 0.41 14.27
N ARG A 142 -12.78 -0.56 13.52
CA ARG A 142 -13.00 -1.99 13.83
C ARG A 142 -12.43 -2.38 15.18
N LYS A 143 -11.28 -1.84 15.59
CA LYS A 143 -10.71 -2.09 16.92
C LYS A 143 -11.58 -1.51 18.05
N PHE A 144 -12.38 -0.49 17.77
CA PHE A 144 -13.42 0.01 18.69
C PHE A 144 -14.72 -0.82 18.67
N GLY A 145 -14.85 -1.77 17.74
CA GLY A 145 -16.00 -2.67 17.66
C GLY A 145 -17.08 -2.27 16.67
N ASP A 146 -16.89 -1.19 15.90
CA ASP A 146 -17.89 -0.67 14.97
C ASP A 146 -18.21 -1.66 13.84
N ALA A 147 -19.47 -1.73 13.41
CA ALA A 147 -19.86 -2.50 12.24
C ALA A 147 -19.26 -1.91 10.96
N PHE A 148 -19.01 -2.77 9.96
CA PHE A 148 -18.39 -2.31 8.71
C PHE A 148 -19.25 -1.29 7.97
N GLU A 149 -20.58 -1.45 7.99
CA GLU A 149 -21.52 -0.53 7.38
C GLU A 149 -21.36 0.89 7.93
N ASP A 150 -21.25 1.04 9.25
CA ASP A 150 -21.07 2.35 9.89
C ASP A 150 -19.72 2.98 9.52
N ILE A 151 -18.67 2.16 9.47
CA ILE A 151 -17.33 2.58 9.05
C ILE A 151 -17.36 3.06 7.60
N TYR A 152 -18.01 2.29 6.73
CA TYR A 152 -18.15 2.60 5.31
C TYR A 152 -18.88 3.92 5.11
N GLN A 153 -20.06 4.07 5.71
CA GLN A 153 -20.89 5.27 5.55
C GLN A 153 -20.17 6.52 6.08
N ALA A 154 -19.57 6.44 7.27
CA ALA A 154 -18.83 7.56 7.85
C ALA A 154 -17.61 7.98 7.00
N PHE A 155 -16.83 7.00 6.51
CA PHE A 155 -15.65 7.31 5.71
C PHE A 155 -15.99 7.77 4.29
N TYR A 156 -17.04 7.20 3.68
CA TYR A 156 -17.54 7.64 2.39
C TYR A 156 -18.01 9.09 2.46
N ALA A 157 -18.81 9.44 3.46
CA ALA A 157 -19.28 10.81 3.67
C ALA A 157 -18.10 11.79 3.88
N LEU A 158 -17.06 11.37 4.59
CA LEU A 158 -15.85 12.19 4.75
C LEU A 158 -15.11 12.44 3.42
N LEU A 159 -15.01 11.42 2.57
CA LEU A 159 -14.44 11.59 1.23
C LEU A 159 -15.32 12.51 0.37
N GLU A 160 -16.64 12.40 0.48
CA GLU A 160 -17.60 13.20 -0.29
C GLU A 160 -17.66 14.68 0.15
N GLN A 161 -17.43 14.96 1.44
CA GLN A 161 -17.42 16.33 1.96
C GLN A 161 -16.19 17.15 1.51
N ASP A 162 -15.07 16.49 1.19
CA ASP A 162 -13.82 17.11 0.72
C ASP A 162 -13.28 18.26 1.61
N THR A 163 -13.42 18.14 2.93
CA THR A 163 -13.07 19.21 3.88
C THR A 163 -11.61 19.19 4.34
N ILE A 164 -10.91 18.07 4.17
CA ILE A 164 -9.54 17.87 4.70
C ILE A 164 -8.56 18.91 4.14
N LEU A 165 -8.51 19.09 2.82
CA LEU A 165 -7.60 20.05 2.18
C LEU A 165 -7.87 21.49 2.62
N PRO A 166 -9.09 22.04 2.47
CA PRO A 166 -9.34 23.44 2.84
C PRO A 166 -9.11 23.71 4.33
N ASN A 167 -9.48 22.76 5.21
CA ASN A 167 -9.23 22.90 6.65
C ASN A 167 -7.73 22.88 6.98
N ALA A 168 -6.96 21.94 6.40
CA ALA A 168 -5.52 21.87 6.62
C ALA A 168 -4.79 23.12 6.09
N LEU A 169 -5.19 23.67 4.94
CA LEU A 169 -4.64 24.93 4.42
C LEU A 169 -4.95 26.11 5.35
N THR A 170 -6.20 26.23 5.79
CA THR A 170 -6.61 27.29 6.73
C THR A 170 -5.79 27.23 8.01
N ARG A 171 -5.64 26.03 8.60
CA ARG A 171 -4.82 25.79 9.80
C ARG A 171 -3.36 26.17 9.58
N TRP A 172 -2.81 25.83 8.42
CA TRP A 172 -1.42 26.15 8.08
C TRP A 172 -1.22 27.67 7.95
N GLU A 173 -2.10 28.36 7.22
CA GLU A 173 -2.05 29.82 7.03
C GLU A 173 -2.13 30.58 8.35
N GLU A 174 -2.99 30.14 9.27
CA GLU A 174 -3.15 30.76 10.60
C GLU A 174 -1.91 30.63 11.48
N ARG A 175 -1.17 29.51 11.37
CA ARG A 175 -0.03 29.20 12.25
C ARG A 175 1.32 29.58 11.67
N ILE A 176 1.51 29.47 10.35
CA ILE A 176 2.81 29.74 9.72
C ILE A 176 3.30 31.18 9.95
N LEU A 177 2.37 32.13 10.13
CA LEU A 177 2.70 33.53 10.44
C LEU A 177 3.28 33.72 11.86
N ARG A 178 3.16 32.73 12.74
CA ARG A 178 3.59 32.77 14.15
C ARG A 178 4.66 31.72 14.47
N GLU A 179 4.71 30.64 13.70
CA GLU A 179 5.57 29.48 13.91
C GLU A 179 6.33 29.13 12.62
N ASP A 180 7.54 29.68 12.43
CA ASP A 180 8.37 29.49 11.23
C ASP A 180 8.70 28.02 10.91
N THR A 181 8.53 27.11 11.89
CA THR A 181 8.83 25.68 11.75
C THR A 181 7.59 24.82 11.49
N TYR A 182 6.39 25.39 11.48
CA TYR A 182 5.15 24.63 11.26
C TYR A 182 4.96 24.27 9.78
N LYS A 183 5.02 22.98 9.47
CA LYS A 183 4.99 22.50 8.08
C LYS A 183 3.56 22.28 7.60
N LEU A 184 3.35 22.34 6.29
CA LEU A 184 2.04 22.04 5.72
C LEU A 184 1.62 20.60 6.03
N ILE A 185 2.55 19.64 6.04
CA ILE A 185 2.22 18.26 6.41
C ILE A 185 1.75 18.13 7.88
N GLN A 186 2.21 19.00 8.79
CA GLN A 186 1.73 19.03 10.17
C GLN A 186 0.31 19.60 10.24
N ALA A 187 0.02 20.61 9.40
CA ALA A 187 -1.30 20.94 8.83
C ALA A 187 -2.25 19.74 8.73
N PHE A 188 -1.88 18.85 7.81
CA PHE A 188 -2.65 17.67 7.48
C PHE A 188 -2.69 16.64 8.62
N ALA A 189 -1.59 16.45 9.35
CA ALA A 189 -1.56 15.55 10.50
C ALA A 189 -2.57 16.01 11.58
N ASP A 190 -2.64 17.31 11.87
CA ASP A 190 -3.58 17.87 12.83
C ASP A 190 -5.02 17.78 12.33
N GLU A 191 -5.26 18.01 11.03
CA GLU A 191 -6.59 17.85 10.43
C GLU A 191 -7.05 16.39 10.42
N TYR A 192 -6.17 15.43 10.06
CA TYR A 192 -6.46 14.01 10.19
C TYR A 192 -6.78 13.64 11.64
N ASN A 193 -6.04 14.20 12.60
CA ASN A 193 -6.28 13.96 14.00
C ASN A 193 -7.67 14.42 14.43
N GLN A 194 -8.13 15.57 13.93
CA GLN A 194 -9.46 16.07 14.24
C GLN A 194 -10.57 15.33 13.49
N ALA A 195 -10.45 15.18 12.17
CA ALA A 195 -11.51 14.70 11.30
C ALA A 195 -11.66 13.17 11.30
N LEU A 196 -10.56 12.43 11.51
CA LEU A 196 -10.54 10.98 11.36
C LEU A 196 -10.26 10.23 12.67
N TYR A 197 -9.28 10.70 13.45
CA TYR A 197 -8.67 9.86 14.49
C TYR A 197 -8.96 10.27 15.93
N GLY A 198 -9.50 11.45 16.21
CA GLY A 198 -9.93 11.87 17.55
C GLY A 198 -8.88 11.68 18.66
N GLU A 199 -7.64 12.11 18.44
CA GLU A 199 -6.50 11.95 19.37
C GLU A 199 -6.05 10.50 19.63
N VAL A 200 -6.53 9.54 18.83
CA VAL A 200 -6.14 8.13 18.96
C VAL A 200 -4.65 7.95 18.68
N ARG A 201 -4.01 7.15 19.54
CA ARG A 201 -2.60 6.78 19.43
C ARG A 201 -2.43 5.39 18.83
N PHE A 202 -1.30 5.15 18.20
CA PHE A 202 -0.94 3.86 17.62
C PHE A 202 -0.91 2.72 18.66
N GLY A 203 -0.75 3.08 19.95
CA GLY A 203 -0.87 2.14 21.06
C GLY A 203 -2.23 1.45 21.21
N LEU A 204 -3.29 1.94 20.56
CA LEU A 204 -4.61 1.30 20.50
C LEU A 204 -4.51 -0.19 20.13
N PHE A 205 -3.68 -0.54 19.15
CA PHE A 205 -3.59 -1.92 18.65
C PHE A 205 -2.95 -2.89 19.64
N TRP A 206 -2.31 -2.40 20.71
CA TRP A 206 -1.80 -3.25 21.81
C TRP A 206 -2.80 -3.43 22.95
N GLN A 207 -3.93 -2.73 22.93
CA GLN A 207 -4.97 -2.89 23.94
C GLN A 207 -5.71 -4.22 23.71
N PRO A 208 -6.17 -4.89 24.77
CA PRO A 208 -7.02 -6.06 24.62
C PRO A 208 -8.30 -5.70 23.87
N ASP A 209 -8.87 -6.65 23.14
CA ASP A 209 -10.19 -6.49 22.54
C ASP A 209 -11.25 -6.39 23.63
N ASP A 210 -12.29 -5.58 23.40
CA ASP A 210 -13.46 -5.57 24.28
C ASP A 210 -14.26 -6.85 24.05
N SER A 211 -14.42 -7.63 25.11
CA SER A 211 -15.20 -8.87 25.12
C SER A 211 -16.67 -8.71 24.69
N ALA A 212 -17.22 -7.49 24.74
CA ALA A 212 -18.58 -7.18 24.29
C ALA A 212 -18.69 -6.94 22.78
N THR A 213 -17.57 -6.85 22.05
CA THR A 213 -17.53 -6.50 20.63
C THR A 213 -17.04 -7.67 19.77
N ALA A 214 -17.22 -7.57 18.45
CA ALA A 214 -16.66 -8.56 17.53
C ALA A 214 -15.12 -8.59 17.65
N PRO A 215 -14.49 -9.79 17.68
CA PRO A 215 -13.04 -9.90 17.81
C PRO A 215 -12.30 -9.14 16.72
N PHE A 216 -11.18 -8.49 17.08
CA PHE A 216 -10.38 -7.77 16.10
C PHE A 216 -9.58 -8.75 15.22
N HIS A 217 -9.97 -8.86 13.95
CA HIS A 217 -9.46 -9.89 13.05
C HIS A 217 -8.06 -9.59 12.46
N LEU A 218 -7.60 -8.33 12.48
CA LEU A 218 -6.32 -7.92 11.91
C LEU A 218 -5.16 -8.23 12.87
N GLN A 219 -4.38 -9.25 12.53
CA GLN A 219 -3.22 -9.66 13.32
C GLN A 219 -1.98 -8.84 13.00
N SER A 220 -1.70 -8.57 11.73
CA SER A 220 -0.56 -7.74 11.33
C SER A 220 -1.05 -6.48 10.66
N LEU A 221 -0.69 -5.34 11.24
CA LEU A 221 -0.99 -4.02 10.69
C LEU A 221 0.31 -3.34 10.31
N ILE A 222 0.41 -2.84 9.09
CA ILE A 222 1.61 -2.17 8.60
C ILE A 222 1.20 -0.91 7.83
N PHE A 223 1.62 0.24 8.33
CA PHE A 223 1.51 1.52 7.66
C PHE A 223 2.91 1.93 7.18
N GLY A 224 3.10 1.96 5.86
CA GLY A 224 4.41 2.18 5.25
C GLY A 224 4.74 3.65 5.07
N ALA A 225 5.95 4.06 5.46
CA ALA A 225 6.56 5.34 5.09
C ALA A 225 7.96 5.08 4.52
N THR A 226 8.56 6.06 3.85
CA THR A 226 9.92 5.97 3.33
C THR A 226 10.87 6.79 4.20
N GLU A 227 11.89 6.13 4.75
CA GLU A 227 12.92 6.72 5.60
C GLU A 227 14.10 7.21 4.73
N MET A 228 14.44 8.50 4.83
CA MET A 228 15.37 9.15 3.89
C MET A 228 16.87 9.02 4.22
N TYR A 229 17.24 8.63 5.44
CA TYR A 229 18.63 8.38 5.82
C TYR A 229 19.19 7.12 5.13
N SER A 230 18.44 6.03 5.18
CA SER A 230 18.83 4.75 4.57
C SER A 230 18.11 4.43 3.27
N GLY A 231 17.06 5.19 2.92
CA GLY A 231 16.28 4.97 1.71
C GLY A 231 15.47 3.68 1.75
N LEU A 232 15.01 3.26 2.93
CA LEU A 232 14.25 2.02 3.16
C LEU A 232 12.86 2.31 3.73
N THR A 233 11.93 1.36 3.56
CA THR A 233 10.60 1.44 4.17
C THR A 233 10.68 1.50 5.70
N PHE A 234 10.25 2.61 6.29
CA PHE A 234 9.90 2.70 7.70
C PHE A 234 8.52 2.07 7.92
N ARG A 235 8.47 0.97 8.67
CA ARG A 235 7.21 0.25 8.92
C ARG A 235 6.67 0.63 10.28
N PHE A 236 5.61 1.43 10.31
CA PHE A 236 4.77 1.56 11.50
C PHE A 236 3.93 0.30 11.60
N GLN A 237 4.39 -0.67 12.40
CA GLN A 237 3.81 -2.00 12.40
C GLN A 237 3.42 -2.53 13.78
N HIS A 238 2.36 -3.34 13.79
CA HIS A 238 1.87 -4.10 14.92
C HIS A 238 1.71 -5.57 14.54
N SER A 239 1.94 -6.47 15.49
CA SER A 239 1.62 -7.89 15.36
C SER A 239 0.95 -8.40 16.62
N ALA A 240 -0.27 -8.89 16.48
CA ALA A 240 -0.97 -9.61 17.52
C ALA A 240 -0.18 -10.89 17.89
N PHE A 241 -0.33 -11.33 19.14
CA PHE A 241 0.18 -12.60 19.68
C PHE A 241 1.71 -12.76 19.78
N LEU A 242 2.50 -11.82 19.28
CA LEU A 242 3.94 -11.79 19.57
C LEU A 242 4.15 -11.14 20.95
N PRO A 243 4.74 -11.86 21.92
CA PRO A 243 4.90 -11.32 23.26
C PRO A 243 5.74 -10.05 23.22
N PRO A 244 5.41 -9.04 24.05
CA PRO A 244 6.33 -7.94 24.27
C PRO A 244 7.66 -8.47 24.77
N PRO A 245 8.79 -7.89 24.33
CA PRO A 245 10.09 -8.30 24.81
C PRO A 245 10.11 -8.17 26.34
N THR A 246 10.27 -9.28 27.05
CA THR A 246 10.42 -9.30 28.51
C THR A 246 11.87 -9.67 28.86
N GLY A 247 12.50 -8.87 29.73
CA GLY A 247 13.87 -9.10 30.20
C GLY A 247 14.92 -9.03 29.09
N LYS A 248 15.69 -10.12 28.89
CA LYS A 248 16.76 -10.23 27.86
C LYS A 248 16.26 -10.58 26.45
N GLN A 249 14.93 -10.72 26.26
CA GLN A 249 14.37 -11.07 24.95
C GLN A 249 14.49 -9.89 23.97
N LYS A 250 14.88 -10.18 22.73
CA LYS A 250 14.88 -9.19 21.65
C LYS A 250 13.46 -9.01 21.10
N GLU A 251 13.15 -7.80 20.67
CA GLU A 251 11.93 -7.50 19.91
C GLU A 251 11.79 -8.49 18.73
N CYS A 252 10.66 -9.22 18.66
CA CYS A 252 10.36 -10.17 17.57
C CYS A 252 10.08 -9.47 16.23
N TYR A 253 9.80 -8.16 16.28
CA TYR A 253 9.69 -7.27 15.12
C TYR A 253 9.98 -5.83 15.52
N VAL A 254 10.36 -5.03 14.53
CA VAL A 254 10.90 -3.68 14.72
C VAL A 254 9.95 -2.64 14.13
N VAL A 255 9.54 -1.64 14.89
CA VAL A 255 8.86 -0.46 14.32
C VAL A 255 9.92 0.42 13.68
N GLY A 256 9.96 0.47 12.35
CA GLY A 256 11.03 1.10 11.57
C GLY A 256 11.55 0.20 10.45
N ASN A 257 12.85 0.28 10.16
CA ASN A 257 13.48 -0.43 9.04
C ASN A 257 14.70 -1.29 9.45
N GLY A 258 15.00 -1.37 10.75
CA GLY A 258 16.13 -2.13 11.30
C GLY A 258 17.47 -1.38 11.30
N ASN A 259 17.63 -0.36 10.45
CA ASN A 259 18.72 0.62 10.55
C ASN A 259 18.35 1.75 11.52
N VAL A 260 17.09 2.21 11.43
CA VAL A 260 16.46 3.15 12.35
C VAL A 260 15.15 2.55 12.83
N SER A 261 14.91 2.65 14.13
CA SER A 261 13.75 2.04 14.77
C SER A 261 13.29 2.77 16.01
N LEU A 262 12.05 2.50 16.41
CA LEU A 262 11.45 2.92 17.66
C LEU A 262 11.32 1.73 18.59
N SER A 263 11.49 1.98 19.89
CA SER A 263 11.01 1.06 20.91
C SER A 263 9.48 0.94 20.85
N TRP A 264 8.92 -0.16 21.33
CA TRP A 264 7.46 -0.32 21.37
C TRP A 264 6.78 0.71 22.27
N SER A 265 7.42 1.13 23.38
CA SER A 265 6.87 2.15 24.26
C SER A 265 6.80 3.52 23.59
N SER A 266 7.80 3.88 22.79
CA SER A 266 7.78 5.10 21.96
C SER A 266 6.76 4.97 20.83
N ALA A 267 6.72 3.84 20.12
CA ALA A 267 5.79 3.62 19.03
C ALA A 267 4.31 3.72 19.47
N ARG A 268 3.98 3.20 20.66
CA ARG A 268 2.62 3.27 21.23
C ARG A 268 2.15 4.71 21.50
N GLN A 269 3.06 5.66 21.63
CA GLN A 269 2.73 7.06 21.90
C GLN A 269 2.45 7.88 20.63
N LEU A 270 2.82 7.39 19.44
CA LEU A 270 2.58 8.11 18.18
C LEU A 270 1.08 8.38 18.00
N ARG A 271 0.68 9.59 17.58
CA ARG A 271 -0.69 9.80 17.11
C ARG A 271 -0.88 8.99 15.84
N LEU A 272 -2.02 8.32 15.70
CA LEU A 272 -2.33 7.56 14.49
C LEU A 272 -2.37 8.50 13.27
N ALA A 273 -2.81 9.74 13.47
CA ALA A 273 -2.79 10.79 12.46
C ALA A 273 -1.38 11.12 11.94
N ASP A 274 -0.36 11.18 12.80
CA ASP A 274 1.03 11.44 12.37
C ASP A 274 1.59 10.27 11.54
N VAL A 275 1.22 9.04 11.89
CA VAL A 275 1.58 7.83 11.13
C VAL A 275 0.99 7.88 9.72
N VAL A 276 -0.28 8.28 9.61
CA VAL A 276 -0.99 8.39 8.34
C VAL A 276 -0.46 9.56 7.50
N ALA A 277 -0.18 10.70 8.14
CA ALA A 277 0.46 11.85 7.49
C ALA A 277 1.84 11.48 6.96
N ALA A 278 2.67 10.77 7.73
CA ALA A 278 3.98 10.30 7.27
C ALA A 278 3.86 9.38 6.04
N SER A 279 2.89 8.47 6.06
CA SER A 279 2.65 7.55 4.95
C SER A 279 2.16 8.24 3.68
N SER A 280 1.46 9.38 3.80
CA SER A 280 0.89 10.17 2.69
C SER A 280 1.65 11.46 2.37
N CYS A 281 2.87 11.62 2.91
CA CYS A 281 3.70 12.81 2.73
C CYS A 281 4.41 12.82 1.36
N PHE A 282 3.64 13.03 0.29
CA PHE A 282 4.11 12.94 -1.09
C PHE A 282 5.23 13.96 -1.43
N PRO A 283 6.35 13.52 -2.03
CA PRO A 283 7.45 14.40 -2.40
C PRO A 283 7.05 15.49 -3.41
N GLY A 284 7.39 16.74 -3.10
CA GLY A 284 7.07 17.90 -3.95
C GLY A 284 5.73 18.56 -3.65
N GLY A 285 4.83 17.85 -2.95
CA GLY A 285 3.62 18.44 -2.36
C GLY A 285 3.83 18.90 -0.92
N PHE A 286 4.70 18.21 -0.17
CA PHE A 286 4.93 18.46 1.25
C PHE A 286 6.40 18.47 1.66
N GLU A 287 6.69 19.18 2.76
CA GLU A 287 7.90 18.99 3.54
C GLU A 287 7.87 17.66 4.31
N PRO A 288 9.01 16.96 4.48
CA PRO A 288 9.03 15.72 5.25
C PRO A 288 8.70 15.94 6.73
N LEU A 289 8.02 14.95 7.32
CA LEU A 289 7.92 14.82 8.78
C LEU A 289 9.25 14.30 9.32
N VAL A 290 9.82 15.02 10.28
CA VAL A 290 11.12 14.75 10.89
C VAL A 290 10.91 14.11 12.25
N MET A 291 11.19 12.81 12.33
CA MET A 291 11.17 12.05 13.59
C MET A 291 12.50 12.25 14.33
N PRO A 292 12.50 12.44 15.66
CA PRO A 292 11.33 12.41 16.56
C PRO A 292 10.57 13.74 16.71
N ASN A 293 11.14 14.86 16.27
CA ASN A 293 10.68 16.21 16.65
C ASN A 293 9.24 16.54 16.23
N ASP A 294 8.79 16.04 15.09
CA ASP A 294 7.44 16.30 14.61
C ASP A 294 6.40 15.31 15.18
N PHE A 295 6.83 14.28 15.92
CA PHE A 295 5.97 13.19 16.44
C PHE A 295 5.84 13.18 17.96
N PHE A 296 6.81 13.77 18.67
CA PHE A 296 6.91 13.71 20.12
C PHE A 296 7.11 15.11 20.69
N SER A 297 6.46 15.39 21.82
CA SER A 297 6.71 16.60 22.62
C SER A 297 7.69 16.29 23.77
N GLY A 298 8.50 17.28 24.15
CA GLY A 298 9.43 17.17 25.29
C GLY A 298 10.83 16.67 24.92
N ASN A 299 11.50 15.98 25.85
CA ASN A 299 12.85 15.45 25.62
C ASN A 299 12.79 14.24 24.69
N VAL A 300 13.27 14.42 23.46
CA VAL A 300 13.27 13.41 22.40
C VAL A 300 14.61 12.67 22.25
N GLU A 301 15.56 12.92 23.14
CA GLU A 301 16.86 12.26 23.15
C GLU A 301 16.66 10.74 23.30
N SER A 302 17.39 9.95 22.49
CA SER A 302 17.37 8.47 22.50
C SER A 302 16.08 7.77 22.03
N ILE A 303 15.08 8.50 21.51
CA ILE A 303 13.85 7.88 20.95
C ILE A 303 14.18 6.92 19.81
N LEU A 304 15.08 7.33 18.92
CA LEU A 304 15.53 6.53 17.78
C LEU A 304 16.64 5.56 18.19
N ARG A 305 16.51 4.31 17.77
CA ARG A 305 17.49 3.24 17.96
C ARG A 305 18.13 2.85 16.63
N GLY A 306 19.46 2.77 16.63
CA GLY A 306 20.25 2.26 15.51
C GLY A 306 20.37 0.74 15.49
N ARG A 307 21.01 0.22 14.43
CA ARG A 307 21.29 -1.21 14.27
C ARG A 307 22.07 -1.76 15.48
N MET A 308 21.66 -2.93 15.99
CA MET A 308 22.29 -3.63 17.12
C MET A 308 22.35 -2.85 18.45
N GLY A 309 21.43 -1.90 18.67
CA GLY A 309 21.41 -1.11 19.91
C GLY A 309 22.57 -0.12 20.02
N SER A 310 23.36 0.05 18.94
CA SER A 310 24.31 1.14 18.83
C SER A 310 23.53 2.45 18.64
N VAL A 311 23.82 3.42 19.50
CA VAL A 311 23.32 4.79 19.38
C VAL A 311 24.22 5.47 18.35
N HIS A 312 23.97 5.41 17.03
CA HIS A 312 24.77 6.22 16.09
C HIS A 312 24.00 6.89 14.92
N MET A 313 24.36 8.17 14.80
CA MET A 313 24.28 9.21 13.76
C MET A 313 22.95 9.91 13.41
N ALA A 314 21.83 9.23 13.25
CA ALA A 314 20.59 9.94 12.91
C ALA A 314 19.78 10.26 14.17
N ASN A 315 20.13 11.35 14.87
CA ASN A 315 19.26 11.90 15.94
C ASN A 315 17.89 12.33 15.38
N HIS A 316 17.81 12.54 14.06
CA HIS A 316 16.63 12.96 13.34
C HIS A 316 16.57 12.22 12.00
N VAL A 317 15.40 11.72 11.61
CA VAL A 317 15.15 11.11 10.30
C VAL A 317 13.95 11.75 9.63
N ALA A 318 14.07 11.99 8.33
CA ALA A 318 12.97 12.48 7.51
C ALA A 318 12.16 11.30 6.97
N LEU A 319 10.85 11.36 7.17
CA LEU A 319 9.87 10.41 6.65
C LEU A 319 9.06 11.07 5.54
N LEU A 320 8.90 10.35 4.44
CA LEU A 320 8.08 10.71 3.29
C LEU A 320 7.11 9.57 2.95
N ASP A 321 6.26 9.81 1.95
CA ASP A 321 5.27 8.85 1.46
C ASP A 321 5.83 7.43 1.28
N GLY A 322 5.10 6.43 1.79
CA GLY A 322 5.48 5.01 1.69
C GLY A 322 5.53 4.49 0.24
N GLY A 323 4.81 5.17 -0.64
CA GLY A 323 4.77 4.99 -2.08
C GLY A 323 6.12 4.99 -2.76
N ILE A 324 7.07 5.78 -2.26
CA ILE A 324 8.38 5.95 -2.88
C ILE A 324 9.15 4.63 -2.92
N TYR A 325 9.03 3.80 -1.87
CA TYR A 325 9.72 2.51 -1.78
C TYR A 325 8.78 1.32 -1.99
N ASP A 326 7.62 1.28 -1.32
CA ASP A 326 6.68 0.14 -1.38
C ASP A 326 5.24 0.60 -1.63
N ASN A 327 4.97 1.20 -2.79
CA ASN A 327 3.64 1.71 -3.14
C ASN A 327 2.51 0.71 -3.06
N GLN A 328 2.82 -0.58 -3.17
CA GLN A 328 1.80 -1.62 -3.14
C GLN A 328 1.69 -2.25 -1.76
N GLY A 329 2.61 -1.98 -0.82
CA GLY A 329 2.65 -2.61 0.50
C GLY A 329 3.09 -4.09 0.49
N ILE A 330 3.61 -4.60 -0.63
CA ILE A 330 3.85 -6.03 -0.87
C ILE A 330 5.03 -6.54 -0.05
N GLU A 331 6.17 -5.82 -0.05
CA GLU A 331 7.39 -6.25 0.63
C GLU A 331 7.10 -6.40 2.14
N SER A 332 6.35 -5.46 2.69
CA SER A 332 5.94 -5.46 4.09
C SER A 332 5.11 -6.70 4.46
N LEU A 333 4.16 -7.13 3.60
CA LEU A 333 3.40 -8.36 3.82
C LEU A 333 4.27 -9.62 3.74
N LEU A 334 5.20 -9.68 2.78
CA LEU A 334 6.11 -10.81 2.63
C LEU A 334 7.00 -10.97 3.88
N LEU A 335 7.52 -9.85 4.41
CA LEU A 335 8.30 -9.83 5.64
C LEU A 335 7.48 -10.25 6.86
N ALA A 336 6.23 -9.76 6.99
CA ALA A 336 5.35 -10.16 8.09
C ALA A 336 4.98 -11.65 8.03
N ASN A 337 4.67 -12.18 6.86
CA ASN A 337 4.38 -13.60 6.67
C ASN A 337 5.61 -14.49 6.97
N LYS A 338 6.80 -14.05 6.57
CA LYS A 338 8.06 -14.72 6.93
C LYS A 338 8.29 -14.71 8.44
N ARG A 339 8.14 -13.54 9.08
CA ARG A 339 8.26 -13.40 10.53
C ARG A 339 7.31 -14.34 11.26
N ASN A 340 6.03 -14.35 10.90
CA ASN A 340 5.02 -15.18 11.57
C ASN A 340 5.38 -16.66 11.46
N ARG A 341 5.82 -17.12 10.29
CA ARG A 341 6.29 -18.49 10.05
C ARG A 341 7.51 -18.86 10.90
N GLU A 342 8.49 -17.97 11.00
CA GLU A 342 9.69 -18.19 11.80
C GLU A 342 9.35 -18.29 13.29
N HIS A 343 8.43 -17.47 13.79
CA HIS A 343 8.09 -17.40 15.22
C HIS A 343 7.05 -18.43 15.68
N GLN A 344 6.30 -19.04 14.75
CA GLN A 344 5.28 -20.04 15.07
C GLN A 344 5.84 -21.21 15.90
N HIS A 345 7.08 -21.65 15.64
CA HIS A 345 7.72 -22.75 16.36
C HIS A 345 8.46 -22.32 17.63
N MET A 346 8.69 -21.01 17.81
CA MET A 346 9.48 -20.45 18.91
C MET A 346 8.64 -20.06 20.13
N LEU A 347 7.32 -19.99 19.99
CA LEU A 347 6.41 -19.47 21.00
C LEU A 347 5.51 -20.58 21.57
N HIS A 348 5.30 -20.54 22.90
CA HIS A 348 4.28 -21.36 23.56
C HIS A 348 2.90 -20.73 23.33
N LEU A 349 2.31 -21.03 22.17
CA LEU A 349 1.04 -20.46 21.73
C LEU A 349 -0.12 -21.38 22.09
N SER A 350 -1.27 -20.80 22.43
CA SER A 350 -2.53 -21.54 22.46
C SER A 350 -2.87 -22.05 21.04
N PRO A 351 -3.69 -23.11 20.90
CA PRO A 351 -4.10 -23.61 19.58
C PRO A 351 -4.72 -22.53 18.68
N GLN A 352 -5.49 -21.60 19.28
CA GLN A 352 -6.08 -20.46 18.57
C GLN A 352 -5.00 -19.49 18.07
N GLN A 353 -4.02 -19.15 18.92
CA GLN A 353 -2.90 -18.28 18.53
C GLN A 353 -2.01 -18.93 17.45
N ALA A 354 -1.77 -20.23 17.55
CA ALA A 354 -1.01 -21.00 16.55
C ALA A 354 -1.75 -21.13 15.21
N ALA A 355 -3.10 -21.22 15.20
CA ALA A 355 -3.90 -21.21 14.00
C ALA A 355 -3.84 -19.85 13.27
N LEU A 356 -3.73 -18.77 14.04
CA LEU A 356 -3.68 -17.41 13.52
C LEU A 356 -2.33 -17.06 12.87
N LEU A 357 -1.21 -17.57 13.40
CA LEU A 357 0.13 -17.40 12.80
C LEU A 357 0.42 -18.31 11.60
N GLN A 358 -0.56 -19.11 11.16
CA GLN A 358 -0.41 -19.97 9.99
C GLN A 358 -0.11 -19.16 8.72
N PRO A 359 0.59 -19.74 7.74
CA PRO A 359 0.92 -19.05 6.50
C PRO A 359 -0.33 -18.52 5.78
N THR A 360 -0.22 -17.31 5.24
CA THR A 360 -1.24 -16.70 4.37
C THR A 360 -1.61 -17.63 3.21
N THR A 361 -2.92 -17.80 2.97
CA THR A 361 -3.48 -18.61 1.87
C THR A 361 -3.76 -17.78 0.62
N LEU A 362 -4.03 -16.48 0.77
CA LEU A 362 -4.23 -15.54 -0.33
C LEU A 362 -3.52 -14.20 -0.08
N PHE A 363 -2.70 -13.76 -1.03
CA PHE A 363 -2.25 -12.37 -1.13
C PHE A 363 -3.18 -11.61 -2.06
N LEU A 364 -3.93 -10.66 -1.53
CA LEU A 364 -4.81 -9.77 -2.29
C LEU A 364 -4.19 -8.37 -2.36
N VAL A 365 -3.86 -7.92 -3.57
CA VAL A 365 -3.27 -6.59 -3.80
C VAL A 365 -4.31 -5.70 -4.49
N ALA A 366 -4.82 -4.70 -3.78
CA ALA A 366 -5.65 -3.64 -4.33
C ALA A 366 -4.77 -2.47 -4.77
N ASP A 367 -4.67 -2.27 -6.08
CA ASP A 367 -3.76 -1.30 -6.68
C ASP A 367 -4.50 -0.32 -7.60
N VAL A 368 -4.31 0.97 -7.36
CA VAL A 368 -4.85 2.01 -8.24
C VAL A 368 -3.89 2.42 -9.35
N SER A 369 -2.85 1.66 -9.65
CA SER A 369 -1.91 2.01 -10.71
C SER A 369 -2.62 2.17 -12.08
N SER A 370 -2.43 3.34 -12.71
CA SER A 370 -2.90 3.60 -14.08
C SER A 370 -1.88 3.08 -15.09
N ALA A 371 -2.37 2.64 -16.25
CA ALA A 371 -1.55 2.17 -17.36
C ALA A 371 -1.13 3.34 -18.28
N ASP A 372 -0.93 4.55 -17.71
CA ASP A 372 -0.64 5.75 -18.50
C ASP A 372 0.52 5.51 -19.49
N THR A 373 0.20 5.64 -20.77
CA THR A 373 1.12 5.38 -21.89
C THR A 373 1.90 6.63 -22.28
N GLN A 374 1.37 7.83 -22.01
CA GLN A 374 2.02 9.12 -22.30
C GLN A 374 2.69 9.69 -21.04
N ILE A 375 3.88 9.22 -20.75
CA ILE A 375 4.61 9.55 -19.51
C ILE A 375 5.19 10.98 -19.55
N TYR A 376 5.76 11.36 -20.69
CA TYR A 376 6.40 12.66 -20.89
C TYR A 376 6.36 13.07 -22.35
N SER A 377 5.74 14.22 -22.62
CA SER A 377 5.85 14.91 -23.90
C SER A 377 6.95 15.95 -23.77
N ALA A 378 8.03 15.78 -24.54
CA ALA A 378 9.09 16.78 -24.56
C ALA A 378 8.54 18.11 -25.08
N PRO A 379 8.74 19.24 -24.36
CA PRO A 379 8.27 20.52 -24.85
C PRO A 379 9.02 20.89 -26.12
N GLU A 380 8.32 21.50 -27.07
CA GLU A 380 8.90 21.91 -28.33
C GLU A 380 10.10 22.83 -28.10
N PRO A 381 11.17 22.70 -28.91
CA PRO A 381 12.27 23.64 -28.84
C PRO A 381 11.74 25.05 -29.11
N PRO A 382 12.23 26.08 -28.39
CA PRO A 382 11.81 27.44 -28.65
C PRO A 382 12.08 27.76 -30.12
N GLN A 383 11.06 28.26 -30.83
CA GLN A 383 11.20 28.68 -32.22
C GLN A 383 12.37 29.66 -32.36
N ALA A 384 13.17 29.50 -33.42
CA ALA A 384 14.32 30.35 -33.67
C ALA A 384 13.87 31.78 -34.02
N ALA A 385 13.82 32.68 -33.03
CA ALA A 385 13.59 34.10 -33.30
C ALA A 385 14.11 35.08 -32.21
N ARG A 386 14.76 36.14 -32.72
CA ARG A 386 15.38 37.34 -32.11
C ARG A 386 16.40 37.10 -30.99
N ALA A 387 17.58 37.72 -31.15
CA ALA A 387 18.64 37.76 -30.15
C ALA A 387 18.07 38.18 -28.79
N SER A 388 18.15 37.30 -27.81
CA SER A 388 17.78 37.59 -26.43
C SER A 388 19.04 37.93 -25.65
N PRO A 389 19.04 38.99 -24.82
CA PRO A 389 20.22 39.40 -24.09
C PRO A 389 20.63 38.30 -23.09
N THR A 390 21.94 38.07 -23.02
CA THR A 390 22.53 37.20 -21.99
C THR A 390 22.34 37.81 -20.60
N LEU A 391 22.32 36.98 -19.56
CA LEU A 391 22.28 37.46 -18.18
C LEU A 391 23.44 38.43 -17.88
N GLN A 392 24.59 38.18 -18.48
CA GLN A 392 25.76 39.05 -18.39
C GLN A 392 25.52 40.41 -19.06
N GLN A 393 24.93 40.44 -20.25
CA GLN A 393 24.57 41.69 -20.94
C GLN A 393 23.51 42.49 -20.17
N LEU A 394 22.52 41.83 -19.56
CA LEU A 394 21.53 42.51 -18.72
C LEU A 394 22.15 43.12 -17.46
N PHE A 395 23.03 42.38 -16.78
CA PHE A 395 23.70 42.88 -15.57
C PHE A 395 24.61 44.08 -15.88
N TYR A 396 25.46 43.98 -16.91
CA TYR A 396 26.34 45.10 -17.29
C TYR A 396 25.58 46.26 -17.93
N GLY A 397 24.50 45.99 -18.66
CA GLY A 397 23.61 47.02 -19.17
C GLY A 397 22.92 47.79 -18.05
N ALA A 398 22.39 47.10 -17.05
CA ALA A 398 21.80 47.73 -15.86
C ALA A 398 22.83 48.52 -15.05
N LEU A 399 24.04 47.98 -14.87
CA LEU A 399 25.14 48.69 -14.22
C LEU A 399 25.51 49.96 -14.99
N LEU A 400 25.61 49.90 -16.33
CA LEU A 400 25.90 51.03 -17.18
C LEU A 400 24.80 52.11 -17.08
N VAL A 401 23.52 51.71 -17.10
CA VAL A 401 22.39 52.65 -16.92
C VAL A 401 22.46 53.35 -15.57
N VAL A 402 22.74 52.61 -14.49
CA VAL A 402 22.90 53.19 -13.15
C VAL A 402 24.06 54.19 -13.11
N LEU A 403 25.19 53.83 -13.73
CA LEU A 403 26.41 54.65 -13.74
C LEU A 403 26.22 55.93 -14.58
N LEU A 404 25.64 55.80 -15.77
CA LEU A 404 25.28 56.95 -16.63
C LEU A 404 24.23 57.84 -15.98
N SER A 405 23.23 57.26 -15.30
CA SER A 405 22.23 58.03 -14.55
C SER A 405 22.84 58.81 -13.41
N GLY A 406 23.84 58.24 -12.71
CA GLY A 406 24.59 58.94 -11.67
C GLY A 406 25.47 60.07 -12.20
N ILE A 407 26.15 59.87 -13.34
CA ILE A 407 26.93 60.92 -14.01
C ILE A 407 26.01 62.05 -14.48
N LEU A 408 24.90 61.72 -15.15
CA LEU A 408 23.92 62.70 -15.63
C LEU A 408 23.26 63.45 -14.47
N ALA A 409 22.95 62.77 -13.37
CA ALA A 409 22.46 63.38 -12.15
C ALA A 409 23.45 64.43 -11.63
N GLY A 410 24.73 64.08 -11.51
CA GLY A 410 25.79 64.99 -11.07
C GLY A 410 25.92 66.21 -12.00
N TRP A 411 25.90 66.00 -13.31
CA TRP A 411 25.95 67.08 -14.30
C TRP A 411 24.74 68.02 -14.20
N LEU A 412 23.51 67.47 -14.11
CA LEU A 412 22.28 68.26 -13.95
C LEU A 412 22.27 69.06 -12.65
N THR A 413 22.77 68.48 -11.54
CA THR A 413 22.90 69.23 -10.29
C THR A 413 23.89 70.39 -10.41
N TRP A 414 24.98 70.22 -11.17
CA TRP A 414 26.00 71.24 -11.38
C TRP A 414 25.51 72.37 -12.28
N THR A 415 24.75 72.07 -13.35
CA THR A 415 24.20 73.07 -14.27
C THR A 415 22.97 73.82 -13.73
N GLY A 416 22.57 73.57 -12.48
CA GLY A 416 21.49 74.29 -11.79
C GLY A 416 20.13 73.60 -11.81
N TRP A 417 20.00 72.45 -12.49
CA TRP A 417 18.75 71.68 -12.60
C TRP A 417 18.62 70.70 -11.42
N ARG A 418 18.63 71.24 -10.20
CA ARG A 418 18.78 70.49 -8.94
C ARG A 418 17.68 69.45 -8.69
N PHE A 419 16.42 69.75 -9.04
CA PHE A 419 15.31 68.80 -8.89
C PHE A 419 15.50 67.53 -9.73
N TRP A 420 15.78 67.70 -11.02
CA TRP A 420 15.98 66.59 -11.96
C TRP A 420 17.27 65.81 -11.67
N GLY A 421 18.33 66.50 -11.25
CA GLY A 421 19.56 65.86 -10.79
C GLY A 421 19.34 65.01 -9.52
N GLY A 422 18.58 65.53 -8.55
CA GLY A 422 18.21 64.77 -7.34
C GLY A 422 17.34 63.54 -7.64
N LEU A 423 16.37 63.66 -8.54
CA LEU A 423 15.51 62.54 -8.96
C LEU A 423 16.32 61.41 -9.61
N LEU A 424 17.22 61.74 -10.54
CA LEU A 424 18.07 60.75 -11.21
C LEU A 424 19.09 60.11 -10.26
N ALA A 425 19.62 60.87 -9.30
CA ALA A 425 20.47 60.32 -8.24
C ALA A 425 19.70 59.31 -7.37
N GLY A 426 18.45 59.61 -7.03
CA GLY A 426 17.56 58.70 -6.30
C GLY A 426 17.27 57.41 -7.08
N LEU A 427 16.98 57.50 -8.38
CA LEU A 427 16.78 56.34 -9.25
C LEU A 427 18.04 55.49 -9.41
N ALA A 428 19.22 56.12 -9.54
CA ALA A 428 20.50 55.42 -9.61
C ALA A 428 20.83 54.71 -8.29
N ALA A 429 20.53 55.32 -7.14
CA ALA A 429 20.69 54.71 -5.82
C ALA A 429 19.77 53.48 -5.65
N LEU A 430 18.50 53.60 -6.04
CA LEU A 430 17.54 52.50 -6.01
C LEU A 430 17.96 51.35 -6.95
N GLY A 431 18.40 51.68 -8.17
CA GLY A 431 18.96 50.71 -9.13
C GLY A 431 20.21 50.00 -8.59
N SER A 432 21.10 50.73 -7.91
CA SER A 432 22.26 50.17 -7.22
C SER A 432 21.86 49.20 -6.11
N GLY A 433 20.86 49.57 -5.30
CA GLY A 433 20.28 48.72 -4.27
C GLY A 433 19.71 47.40 -4.84
N ILE A 434 18.97 47.48 -5.95
CA ILE A 434 18.45 46.30 -6.65
C ILE A 434 19.59 45.40 -7.15
N LEU A 435 20.64 45.96 -7.77
CA LEU A 435 21.78 45.19 -8.26
C LEU A 435 22.54 44.48 -7.12
N ILE A 436 22.68 45.15 -5.96
CA ILE A 436 23.28 44.57 -4.75
C ILE A 436 22.40 43.44 -4.21
N LEU A 437 21.09 43.66 -4.12
CA LEU A 437 20.11 42.66 -3.66
C LEU A 437 20.13 41.42 -4.56
N VAL A 438 20.08 41.60 -5.90
CA VAL A 438 20.17 40.51 -6.87
C VAL A 438 21.48 39.75 -6.72
N ARG A 439 22.61 40.45 -6.56
CA ARG A 439 23.93 39.81 -6.33
C ARG A 439 23.98 39.06 -5.00
N TRP A 440 23.36 39.59 -3.95
CA TRP A 440 23.26 38.94 -2.64
C TRP A 440 22.37 37.68 -2.72
N LEU A 441 21.18 37.77 -3.32
CA LEU A 441 20.28 36.64 -3.57
C LEU A 441 20.99 35.55 -4.37
N TRP A 442 21.73 35.90 -5.42
CA TRP A 442 22.47 34.93 -6.24
C TRP A 442 23.59 34.24 -5.46
N ARG A 443 24.27 34.96 -4.55
CA ARG A 443 25.27 34.37 -3.65
C ARG A 443 24.62 33.46 -2.61
N LYS A 444 23.48 33.85 -2.04
CA LYS A 444 22.71 33.05 -1.08
C LYS A 444 22.21 31.76 -1.73
N LEU A 445 21.54 31.87 -2.88
CA LEU A 445 21.07 30.75 -3.69
C LEU A 445 22.23 29.81 -4.07
N GLY A 446 23.38 30.37 -4.46
CA GLY A 446 24.58 29.58 -4.80
C GLY A 446 25.20 28.83 -3.61
N ARG A 447 25.05 29.33 -2.38
CA ARG A 447 25.45 28.63 -1.15
C ARG A 447 24.45 27.54 -0.76
N THR A 448 23.16 27.81 -0.89
CA THR A 448 22.10 26.82 -0.64
C THR A 448 22.19 25.65 -1.62
N LEU A 449 22.32 25.94 -2.92
CA LEU A 449 22.44 24.91 -3.96
C LEU A 449 23.71 24.05 -3.84
N SER A 450 24.80 24.56 -3.27
CA SER A 450 26.00 23.73 -3.02
C SER A 450 25.82 22.72 -1.88
N ASN A 451 24.79 22.88 -1.06
CA ASN A 451 24.53 22.01 0.10
C ASN A 451 23.47 20.93 -0.21
N VAL A 452 22.77 21.01 -1.34
CA VAL A 452 21.56 20.21 -1.62
C VAL A 452 21.70 19.32 -2.88
N GLY A 453 22.87 19.29 -3.54
CA GLY A 453 23.08 18.44 -4.72
C GLY A 453 24.55 18.24 -5.10
N PRO A 454 24.83 17.45 -6.16
CA PRO A 454 26.19 17.23 -6.63
C PRO A 454 26.83 18.58 -6.96
N THR A 455 27.97 18.88 -6.33
CA THR A 455 28.63 20.18 -6.45
C THR A 455 28.90 20.49 -7.92
N LEU A 456 28.17 21.45 -8.49
CA LEU A 456 28.45 21.95 -9.84
C LEU A 456 29.94 22.35 -9.89
N PRO A 457 30.75 21.74 -10.77
CA PRO A 457 32.16 22.06 -10.84
C PRO A 457 32.36 23.56 -11.02
N LYS A 458 33.36 24.14 -10.35
CA LYS A 458 33.59 25.59 -10.34
C LYS A 458 33.69 26.19 -11.76
N TRP A 459 34.11 25.40 -12.75
CA TRP A 459 34.20 25.77 -14.17
C TRP A 459 32.86 25.89 -14.91
N VAL A 460 31.76 25.33 -14.39
CA VAL A 460 30.41 25.41 -15.01
C VAL A 460 29.73 26.75 -14.71
N ARG A 461 29.92 27.28 -13.51
CA ARG A 461 29.32 28.54 -13.02
C ARG A 461 29.52 29.74 -13.96
N PRO A 462 30.72 30.03 -14.50
CA PRO A 462 30.90 31.13 -15.44
C PRO A 462 30.24 30.89 -16.81
N ARG A 463 30.05 29.63 -17.22
CA ARG A 463 29.39 29.29 -18.50
C ARG A 463 27.88 29.51 -18.42
N LEU A 464 27.25 29.24 -17.27
CA LEU A 464 25.81 29.50 -17.05
C LEU A 464 25.43 30.98 -17.21
N ARG A 465 26.36 31.92 -16.94
CA ARG A 465 26.13 33.36 -17.11
C ARG A 465 26.06 33.82 -18.57
N ARG A 466 26.53 32.98 -19.51
CA ARG A 466 26.49 33.23 -20.95
C ARG A 466 25.15 32.86 -21.57
N LEU A 467 24.26 32.19 -20.83
CA LEU A 467 22.94 31.85 -21.30
C LEU A 467 22.05 33.10 -21.36
N SER A 468 21.19 33.16 -22.38
CA SER A 468 20.10 34.13 -22.40
C SER A 468 19.04 33.79 -21.35
N VAL A 469 18.25 34.79 -20.93
CA VAL A 469 17.14 34.57 -19.98
C VAL A 469 16.16 33.52 -20.51
N ARG A 470 15.89 33.55 -21.83
CA ARG A 470 15.03 32.56 -22.49
C ARG A 470 15.65 31.17 -22.49
N GLN A 471 16.95 31.05 -22.78
CA GLN A 471 17.65 29.77 -22.75
C GLN A 471 17.71 29.19 -21.33
N LEU A 472 18.02 30.02 -20.33
CA LEU A 472 18.02 29.59 -18.94
C LEU A 472 16.61 29.16 -18.49
N GLY A 473 15.59 29.94 -18.83
CA GLY A 473 14.19 29.61 -18.57
C GLY A 473 13.80 28.27 -19.19
N TYR A 474 14.07 28.07 -20.48
CA TYR A 474 13.79 26.81 -21.19
C TYR A 474 14.52 25.62 -20.55
N LEU A 475 15.81 25.75 -20.25
CA LEU A 475 16.59 24.68 -19.61
C LEU A 475 16.12 24.37 -18.18
N LEU A 476 15.72 25.39 -17.42
CA LEU A 476 15.14 25.20 -16.09
C LEU A 476 13.77 24.51 -16.17
N THR A 477 12.90 24.92 -17.10
CA THR A 477 11.60 24.28 -17.32
C THR A 477 11.77 22.82 -17.75
N LEU A 478 12.69 22.54 -18.67
CA LEU A 478 13.02 21.17 -19.08
C LEU A 478 13.52 20.34 -17.90
N ARG A 479 14.45 20.87 -17.10
CA ARG A 479 14.99 20.15 -15.93
C ARG A 479 13.95 19.94 -14.84
N ALA A 480 13.16 20.96 -14.52
CA ALA A 480 12.11 20.87 -13.53
C ALA A 480 11.04 19.86 -13.98
N GLY A 481 10.56 19.98 -15.22
CA GLY A 481 9.56 19.08 -15.79
C GLY A 481 10.05 17.63 -15.88
N SER A 482 11.26 17.39 -16.39
CA SER A 482 11.83 16.03 -16.47
C SER A 482 12.13 15.42 -15.11
N THR A 483 12.67 16.19 -14.16
CA THR A 483 12.93 15.70 -12.79
C THR A 483 11.62 15.37 -12.09
N ALA A 484 10.61 16.24 -12.19
CA ALA A 484 9.29 15.99 -11.63
C ALA A 484 8.67 14.74 -12.25
N LYS A 485 8.72 14.55 -13.57
CA LYS A 485 8.17 13.36 -14.23
C LYS A 485 8.95 12.09 -13.92
N LEU A 486 10.28 12.14 -13.84
CA LEU A 486 11.08 11.00 -13.40
C LEU A 486 10.64 10.53 -12.01
N LEU A 487 10.50 11.47 -11.05
CA LEU A 487 10.08 11.20 -9.68
C LEU A 487 8.64 10.69 -9.61
N THR A 488 7.70 11.35 -10.29
CA THR A 488 6.27 11.08 -10.12
C THR A 488 5.73 9.91 -10.94
N SER A 489 6.34 9.58 -12.09
CA SER A 489 5.82 8.53 -12.97
C SER A 489 6.82 7.42 -13.26
N VAL A 490 8.02 7.74 -13.76
CA VAL A 490 8.98 6.70 -14.21
C VAL A 490 9.49 5.86 -13.05
N PHE A 491 9.98 6.49 -11.98
CA PHE A 491 10.49 5.76 -10.81
C PHE A 491 9.36 4.98 -10.12
N MET A 492 8.20 5.59 -9.92
CA MET A 492 7.04 4.93 -9.32
C MET A 492 6.60 3.69 -10.11
N ARG A 493 6.57 3.76 -11.45
CA ARG A 493 6.26 2.60 -12.30
C ARG A 493 7.30 1.49 -12.16
N ARG A 494 8.59 1.86 -12.06
CA ARG A 494 9.66 0.87 -11.84
C ARG A 494 9.55 0.21 -10.47
N VAL A 495 9.29 0.97 -9.42
CA VAL A 495 9.07 0.46 -8.05
C VAL A 495 7.92 -0.56 -8.04
N ARG A 496 6.76 -0.21 -8.60
CA ARG A 496 5.61 -1.12 -8.72
C ARG A 496 5.97 -2.43 -9.46
N SER A 497 6.70 -2.33 -10.58
CA SER A 497 7.16 -3.51 -11.32
C SER A 497 8.06 -4.40 -10.48
N LEU A 498 8.99 -3.83 -9.70
CA LEU A 498 9.88 -4.59 -8.84
C LEU A 498 9.12 -5.29 -7.70
N ASN A 499 8.10 -4.65 -7.14
CA ASN A 499 7.30 -5.23 -6.05
C ASN A 499 6.45 -6.41 -6.55
N TYR A 500 5.82 -6.29 -7.72
CA TYR A 500 5.17 -7.45 -8.34
C TYR A 500 6.17 -8.55 -8.73
N ASP A 501 7.35 -8.21 -9.26
CA ASP A 501 8.38 -9.19 -9.55
C ASP A 501 8.77 -9.98 -8.29
N GLN A 502 8.87 -9.33 -7.13
CA GLN A 502 9.12 -10.01 -5.86
C GLN A 502 7.97 -10.95 -5.48
N LEU A 503 6.72 -10.52 -5.64
CA LEU A 503 5.53 -11.31 -5.32
C LEU A 503 5.43 -12.60 -6.17
N TYR A 504 5.71 -12.50 -7.47
CA TYR A 504 5.58 -13.63 -8.42
C TYR A 504 6.83 -14.50 -8.54
N ARG A 505 8.00 -14.07 -8.04
CA ARG A 505 9.25 -14.86 -8.11
C ARG A 505 9.13 -16.16 -7.32
N ARG A 506 9.15 -17.30 -8.03
CA ARG A 506 9.06 -18.65 -7.43
C ARG A 506 10.30 -19.11 -6.63
N GLY A 507 11.41 -18.36 -6.63
CA GLY A 507 12.72 -18.80 -6.08
C GLY A 507 13.40 -17.87 -5.06
N GLY A 508 12.71 -16.86 -4.51
CA GLY A 508 13.28 -15.93 -3.52
C GLY A 508 13.25 -16.43 -2.07
N LYS A 509 14.06 -15.82 -1.18
CA LYS A 509 14.08 -16.11 0.28
C LYS A 509 12.79 -15.67 1.00
N GLU A 510 12.07 -14.69 0.45
CA GLU A 510 10.79 -14.17 0.94
C GLU A 510 9.72 -14.55 -0.07
N LYS A 511 8.94 -15.58 0.24
CA LYS A 511 8.02 -16.24 -0.70
C LYS A 511 6.57 -16.10 -0.23
N ALA A 512 5.68 -15.73 -1.16
CA ALA A 512 4.24 -15.90 -0.98
C ALA A 512 3.91 -17.39 -0.79
N SER A 513 3.38 -17.74 0.37
CA SER A 513 2.97 -19.11 0.70
C SER A 513 1.64 -19.51 0.07
N GLY A 514 0.86 -18.54 -0.41
CA GLY A 514 -0.51 -18.71 -0.89
C GLY A 514 -0.72 -18.30 -2.34
N GLU A 515 -1.97 -18.37 -2.80
CA GLU A 515 -2.39 -17.83 -4.09
C GLU A 515 -2.23 -16.30 -4.10
N ILE A 516 -2.12 -15.72 -5.30
CA ILE A 516 -1.95 -14.28 -5.51
C ILE A 516 -3.11 -13.79 -6.37
N MET A 517 -3.79 -12.75 -5.90
CA MET A 517 -4.87 -12.07 -6.63
C MET A 517 -4.58 -10.57 -6.65
N THR A 518 -4.71 -9.96 -7.83
CA THR A 518 -4.47 -8.53 -8.02
C THR A 518 -5.75 -7.85 -8.51
N SER A 519 -6.25 -6.91 -7.71
CA SER A 519 -7.37 -6.03 -8.06
C SER A 519 -6.80 -4.68 -8.47
N ILE A 520 -6.63 -4.48 -9.78
CA ILE A 520 -6.04 -3.26 -10.34
C ILE A 520 -7.14 -2.42 -10.97
N ILE A 521 -7.23 -1.13 -10.65
CA ILE A 521 -8.29 -0.22 -11.16
C ILE A 521 -8.40 -0.22 -12.70
N GLY A 522 -7.27 -0.33 -13.40
CA GLY A 522 -7.20 -0.44 -14.87
C GLY A 522 -7.15 -1.87 -15.42
N GLY A 523 -7.27 -2.89 -14.57
CA GLY A 523 -7.10 -4.30 -14.95
C GLY A 523 -8.13 -4.77 -15.98
N ILE A 524 -9.40 -4.38 -15.78
CA ILE A 524 -10.50 -4.70 -16.71
C ILE A 524 -10.35 -3.96 -18.05
N VAL A 525 -9.83 -2.72 -18.05
CA VAL A 525 -9.63 -1.92 -19.28
C VAL A 525 -8.79 -2.70 -20.29
N THR A 526 -7.65 -3.24 -19.84
CA THR A 526 -6.76 -4.00 -20.72
C THR A 526 -7.42 -5.28 -21.25
N ASP A 527 -8.20 -5.98 -20.44
CA ASP A 527 -8.89 -7.20 -20.86
C ASP A 527 -10.03 -6.90 -21.85
N TYR A 528 -10.75 -5.77 -21.66
CA TYR A 528 -11.76 -5.30 -22.58
C TYR A 528 -11.17 -4.86 -23.94
N GLU A 529 -10.08 -4.10 -23.94
CA GLU A 529 -9.38 -3.69 -25.17
C GLU A 529 -8.89 -4.92 -25.97
N ARG A 530 -8.31 -5.92 -25.29
CA ARG A 530 -7.92 -7.19 -25.95
C ARG A 530 -9.14 -7.92 -26.53
N TRP A 531 -10.27 -7.90 -25.83
CA TRP A 531 -11.50 -8.50 -26.31
C TRP A 531 -12.05 -7.78 -27.55
N LEU A 532 -12.03 -6.43 -27.57
CA LEU A 532 -12.42 -5.63 -28.73
C LEU A 532 -11.58 -5.96 -29.97
N ILE A 533 -10.26 -6.13 -29.82
CA ILE A 533 -9.36 -6.52 -30.93
C ILE A 533 -9.67 -7.94 -31.46
N LYS A 534 -10.06 -8.87 -30.57
CA LYS A 534 -10.36 -10.26 -30.94
C LYS A 534 -11.77 -10.45 -31.51
N SER A 535 -12.73 -9.61 -31.12
CA SER A 535 -14.16 -9.73 -31.44
C SER A 535 -14.49 -9.77 -32.95
N PRO A 536 -13.87 -8.96 -33.84
CA PRO A 536 -14.07 -9.06 -35.28
C PRO A 536 -13.68 -10.44 -35.85
N LYS A 537 -12.67 -11.10 -35.26
CA LYS A 537 -12.16 -12.41 -35.71
C LYS A 537 -13.00 -13.58 -35.17
N GLN A 538 -13.68 -13.42 -34.03
CA GLN A 538 -14.51 -14.46 -33.41
C GLN A 538 -15.95 -14.50 -33.96
N LYS A 539 -16.50 -13.37 -34.44
CA LYS A 539 -17.83 -13.33 -35.11
C LYS A 539 -17.92 -14.24 -36.34
N SER A 540 -16.79 -14.58 -36.96
CA SER A 540 -16.72 -15.55 -38.07
C SER A 540 -16.83 -17.03 -37.64
N LYS A 541 -16.67 -17.38 -36.35
CA LYS A 541 -16.50 -18.79 -35.92
C LYS A 541 -17.43 -19.28 -34.80
N SER A 542 -18.24 -18.44 -34.15
CA SER A 542 -19.06 -18.88 -33.01
C SER A 542 -20.56 -18.83 -33.29
N LYS A 543 -21.15 -20.00 -33.62
CA LYS A 543 -22.58 -20.32 -33.49
C LYS A 543 -22.81 -21.29 -32.32
N SER A 544 -22.03 -21.21 -31.24
CA SER A 544 -22.16 -22.14 -30.11
C SER A 544 -22.99 -21.55 -28.97
N LYS A 545 -23.96 -22.31 -28.45
CA LYS A 545 -24.83 -22.00 -27.29
C LYS A 545 -24.11 -22.01 -25.92
N LYS A 546 -22.77 -21.89 -25.87
CA LYS A 546 -22.06 -21.87 -24.59
C LYS A 546 -22.33 -20.55 -23.86
N PRO A 547 -22.52 -20.57 -22.53
CA PRO A 547 -22.62 -19.33 -21.75
C PRO A 547 -21.37 -18.49 -21.98
N MET A 548 -21.55 -17.17 -22.13
CA MET A 548 -20.46 -16.22 -22.28
C MET A 548 -19.55 -16.28 -21.06
N LYS A 549 -18.24 -16.20 -21.30
CA LYS A 549 -17.28 -16.06 -20.20
C LYS A 549 -17.43 -14.69 -19.57
N VAL A 550 -17.07 -14.57 -18.30
CA VAL A 550 -17.07 -13.30 -17.55
C VAL A 550 -16.20 -12.26 -18.26
N GLY A 551 -15.06 -12.69 -18.84
CA GLY A 551 -14.18 -11.83 -19.65
C GLY A 551 -14.79 -11.33 -20.97
N GLU A 552 -15.95 -11.85 -21.38
CA GLU A 552 -16.70 -11.40 -22.56
C GLU A 552 -17.88 -10.49 -22.16
N GLN A 553 -18.20 -10.41 -20.85
CA GLN A 553 -19.27 -9.61 -20.26
C GLN A 553 -18.73 -8.28 -19.68
N LEU A 554 -17.78 -7.65 -20.37
CA LEU A 554 -17.12 -6.44 -19.85
C LEU A 554 -17.78 -5.13 -20.33
N ALA A 555 -18.60 -5.19 -21.38
CA ALA A 555 -19.14 -3.99 -22.03
C ALA A 555 -20.05 -3.15 -21.11
N ALA A 556 -20.86 -3.79 -20.25
CA ALA A 556 -21.78 -3.08 -19.36
C ALA A 556 -21.05 -2.34 -18.22
N VAL A 557 -20.00 -2.96 -17.66
CA VAL A 557 -19.23 -2.39 -16.54
C VAL A 557 -18.11 -1.45 -16.98
N TYR A 558 -17.67 -1.55 -18.24
CA TYR A 558 -16.55 -0.80 -18.78
C TYR A 558 -16.66 0.73 -18.56
N PRO A 559 -17.80 1.40 -18.79
CA PRO A 559 -17.91 2.85 -18.58
C PRO A 559 -17.61 3.28 -17.14
N THR A 560 -18.04 2.51 -16.14
CA THR A 560 -17.73 2.76 -14.72
C THR A 560 -16.23 2.61 -14.45
N ILE A 561 -15.61 1.56 -15.00
CA ILE A 561 -14.17 1.31 -14.86
C ILE A 561 -13.36 2.42 -15.56
N ASP A 562 -13.75 2.83 -16.76
CA ASP A 562 -13.08 3.88 -17.53
C ASP A 562 -13.17 5.23 -16.82
N LEU A 563 -14.35 5.57 -16.29
CA LEU A 563 -14.56 6.79 -15.50
C LEU A 563 -13.65 6.82 -14.26
N ALA A 564 -13.52 5.68 -13.55
CA ALA A 564 -12.64 5.55 -12.39
C ALA A 564 -11.14 5.61 -12.78
N HIS A 565 -10.76 4.91 -13.85
CA HIS A 565 -9.38 4.77 -14.31
C HIS A 565 -8.76 6.10 -14.76
N GLN A 566 -9.57 6.97 -15.35
CA GLN A 566 -9.14 8.28 -15.87
C GLN A 566 -8.84 9.32 -14.79
N MET A 567 -9.27 9.12 -13.54
CA MET A 567 -8.92 10.06 -12.46
C MET A 567 -7.40 10.06 -12.28
N PRO A 568 -6.70 11.21 -12.27
CA PRO A 568 -5.26 11.26 -12.01
C PRO A 568 -4.91 10.86 -10.57
N THR A 569 -3.64 10.52 -10.31
CA THR A 569 -3.12 10.38 -8.93
C THR A 569 -2.97 11.77 -8.29
N THR A 570 -4.05 12.30 -7.73
CA THR A 570 -4.03 13.53 -6.93
C THR A 570 -4.14 13.18 -5.46
N LEU A 571 -3.52 13.99 -4.60
CA LEU A 571 -3.55 13.73 -3.16
C LEU A 571 -4.98 13.88 -2.59
N TRP A 572 -5.77 14.81 -3.15
CA TRP A 572 -7.14 15.17 -2.81
C TRP A 572 -8.00 15.32 -4.09
N TRP A 573 -9.30 15.59 -3.94
CA TRP A 573 -10.17 15.88 -5.07
C TRP A 573 -9.84 17.25 -5.67
N GLN A 574 -9.76 17.34 -7.00
CA GLN A 574 -9.60 18.62 -7.70
C GLN A 574 -10.93 19.05 -8.33
N GLN A 575 -11.31 18.38 -9.42
CA GLN A 575 -12.59 18.56 -10.10
C GLN A 575 -13.26 17.20 -10.38
N ASP A 576 -12.76 16.15 -9.72
CA ASP A 576 -13.05 14.75 -10.01
C ASP A 576 -13.86 14.07 -8.90
N ILE A 577 -14.39 14.81 -7.93
CA ILE A 577 -15.16 14.24 -6.80
C ILE A 577 -16.40 13.46 -7.28
N ASN A 578 -16.97 13.88 -8.41
CA ASN A 578 -18.06 13.17 -9.09
C ASN A 578 -17.68 11.75 -9.54
N ARG A 579 -16.38 11.40 -9.56
CA ARG A 579 -15.89 10.05 -9.85
C ARG A 579 -15.87 9.14 -8.63
N LEU A 580 -16.08 9.66 -7.40
CA LEU A 580 -16.04 8.87 -6.16
C LEU A 580 -16.91 7.60 -6.23
N PRO A 581 -18.21 7.65 -6.62
CA PRO A 581 -19.02 6.44 -6.74
C PRO A 581 -18.43 5.41 -7.71
N ALA A 582 -17.95 5.88 -8.87
CA ALA A 582 -17.34 5.03 -9.88
C ALA A 582 -16.03 4.40 -9.41
N ILE A 583 -15.21 5.11 -8.63
CA ILE A 583 -13.96 4.56 -8.08
C ILE A 583 -14.25 3.46 -7.05
N VAL A 584 -15.21 3.67 -6.16
CA VAL A 584 -15.62 2.65 -5.19
C VAL A 584 -16.19 1.43 -5.93
N ALA A 585 -17.13 1.63 -6.85
CA ALA A 585 -17.72 0.57 -7.67
C ALA A 585 -16.66 -0.17 -8.50
N SER A 586 -15.64 0.52 -9.00
CA SER A 586 -14.58 -0.10 -9.79
C SER A 586 -13.76 -1.12 -8.98
N ALA A 587 -13.59 -0.90 -7.67
CA ALA A 587 -12.94 -1.86 -6.79
C ALA A 587 -13.81 -3.11 -6.59
N GLU A 588 -15.11 -2.93 -6.34
CA GLU A 588 -16.09 -4.02 -6.23
C GLU A 588 -16.12 -4.88 -7.50
N ILE A 589 -16.38 -4.25 -8.64
CA ILE A 589 -16.44 -4.90 -9.96
C ILE A 589 -15.14 -5.65 -10.26
N THR A 590 -13.98 -5.02 -10.01
CA THR A 590 -12.68 -5.65 -10.30
C THR A 590 -12.47 -6.88 -9.43
N LEU A 591 -12.80 -6.84 -8.14
CA LEU A 591 -12.62 -8.00 -7.27
C LEU A 591 -13.55 -9.15 -7.65
N TYR A 592 -14.83 -8.88 -7.91
CA TYR A 592 -15.78 -9.91 -8.35
C TYR A 592 -15.33 -10.54 -9.67
N TYR A 593 -14.87 -9.71 -10.61
CA TYR A 593 -14.31 -10.15 -11.89
C TYR A 593 -13.17 -11.15 -11.70
N GLN A 594 -12.18 -10.83 -10.84
CA GLN A 594 -11.02 -11.70 -10.61
C GLN A 594 -11.43 -13.02 -9.94
N ILE A 595 -12.35 -12.98 -8.99
CA ILE A 595 -12.87 -14.16 -8.30
C ILE A 595 -13.62 -15.07 -9.28
N LEU A 596 -14.54 -14.52 -10.06
CA LEU A 596 -15.32 -15.30 -11.02
C LEU A 596 -14.43 -15.88 -12.13
N LYS A 597 -13.48 -15.09 -12.65
CA LYS A 597 -12.47 -15.56 -13.62
C LYS A 597 -11.65 -16.73 -13.07
N ARG A 598 -11.27 -16.69 -11.79
CA ARG A 598 -10.60 -17.83 -11.13
C ARG A 598 -11.50 -19.06 -11.09
N PHE A 599 -12.78 -18.91 -10.75
CA PHE A 599 -13.71 -20.03 -10.68
C PHE A 599 -14.06 -20.61 -12.06
N GLU A 600 -13.91 -19.86 -13.16
CA GLU A 600 -13.96 -20.42 -14.52
C GLU A 600 -12.83 -21.44 -14.76
N GLU A 601 -11.65 -21.22 -14.17
CA GLU A 601 -10.50 -22.12 -14.30
C GLU A 601 -10.58 -23.30 -13.32
N LYS A 602 -11.10 -23.07 -12.11
CA LYS A 602 -11.20 -24.06 -11.04
C LYS A 602 -12.50 -23.90 -10.25
N GLN A 603 -13.51 -24.69 -10.60
CA GLN A 603 -14.81 -24.66 -9.90
C GLN A 603 -14.67 -25.13 -8.45
N PRO A 604 -15.37 -24.48 -7.49
CA PRO A 604 -15.38 -24.90 -6.11
C PRO A 604 -16.25 -26.15 -5.92
N GLN A 605 -15.99 -26.89 -4.85
CA GLN A 605 -16.86 -28.01 -4.47
C GLN A 605 -18.16 -27.47 -3.85
N ALA A 606 -19.29 -28.07 -4.22
CA ALA A 606 -20.60 -27.68 -3.68
C ALA A 606 -20.62 -27.77 -2.15
N GLY A 607 -21.26 -26.79 -1.50
CA GLY A 607 -21.36 -26.71 -0.04
C GLY A 607 -20.11 -26.20 0.67
N THR A 608 -19.06 -25.78 -0.05
CA THR A 608 -17.88 -25.14 0.54
C THR A 608 -18.02 -23.62 0.64
N ASN A 609 -17.23 -22.98 1.51
CA ASN A 609 -17.15 -21.52 1.58
C ASN A 609 -16.78 -20.90 0.22
N GLU A 610 -15.97 -21.58 -0.60
CA GLU A 610 -15.63 -21.09 -1.94
C GLU A 610 -16.83 -21.06 -2.90
N ALA A 611 -17.74 -22.05 -2.78
CA ALA A 611 -18.98 -22.05 -3.57
C ALA A 611 -19.92 -20.90 -3.17
N GLU A 612 -19.95 -20.57 -1.89
CA GLU A 612 -20.73 -19.42 -1.39
C GLU A 612 -20.13 -18.08 -1.85
N VAL A 613 -18.79 -17.95 -1.81
CA VAL A 613 -18.09 -16.78 -2.38
C VAL A 613 -18.36 -16.64 -3.87
N GLN A 614 -18.34 -17.75 -4.63
CA GLN A 614 -18.68 -17.74 -6.05
C GLN A 614 -20.12 -17.25 -6.28
N ARG A 615 -21.08 -17.78 -5.52
CA ARG A 615 -22.50 -17.39 -5.61
C ARG A 615 -22.68 -15.90 -5.36
N ARG A 616 -22.12 -15.38 -4.26
CA ARG A 616 -22.20 -13.94 -3.92
C ARG A 616 -21.56 -13.07 -4.99
N ALA A 617 -20.36 -13.44 -5.44
CA ALA A 617 -19.67 -12.74 -6.52
C ALA A 617 -20.51 -12.71 -7.81
N GLN A 618 -21.18 -13.81 -8.15
CA GLN A 618 -22.02 -13.90 -9.35
C GLN A 618 -23.24 -12.97 -9.23
N VAL A 619 -23.96 -12.99 -8.11
CA VAL A 619 -25.14 -12.12 -7.90
C VAL A 619 -24.76 -10.65 -7.97
N LEU A 620 -23.66 -10.26 -7.33
CA LEU A 620 -23.18 -8.87 -7.32
C LEU A 620 -22.65 -8.44 -8.70
N TRP A 621 -21.95 -9.33 -9.40
CA TRP A 621 -21.52 -9.09 -10.78
C TRP A 621 -22.71 -8.86 -11.70
N ASP A 622 -23.73 -9.73 -11.63
CA ASP A 622 -24.93 -9.63 -12.47
C ASP A 622 -25.75 -8.38 -12.15
N ALA A 623 -25.77 -7.93 -10.88
CA ALA A 623 -26.36 -6.65 -10.52
C ALA A 623 -25.64 -5.49 -11.23
N TYR A 624 -24.30 -5.45 -11.20
CA TYR A 624 -23.53 -4.42 -11.91
C TYR A 624 -23.68 -4.48 -13.43
N GLN A 625 -23.92 -5.65 -14.03
CA GLN A 625 -24.22 -5.78 -15.47
C GLN A 625 -25.55 -5.11 -15.85
N GLN A 626 -26.49 -5.03 -14.92
CA GLN A 626 -27.84 -4.50 -15.15
C GLN A 626 -27.99 -3.03 -14.74
N GLN A 627 -27.00 -2.48 -14.03
CA GLN A 627 -26.99 -1.07 -13.62
C GLN A 627 -26.42 -0.12 -14.69
N GLY A 628 -26.78 1.16 -14.59
CA GLY A 628 -26.21 2.22 -15.42
C GLY A 628 -24.76 2.55 -15.06
N ALA A 629 -24.03 3.16 -16.00
CA ALA A 629 -22.66 3.61 -15.78
C ALA A 629 -22.54 4.55 -14.57
N GLY A 630 -21.55 4.31 -13.71
CA GLY A 630 -21.30 5.12 -12.51
C GLY A 630 -22.19 4.79 -11.30
N SER A 631 -23.11 3.83 -11.42
CA SER A 631 -23.95 3.40 -10.30
C SER A 631 -23.12 2.63 -9.26
N LEU A 632 -23.46 2.83 -7.99
CA LEU A 632 -22.83 2.19 -6.84
C LEU A 632 -23.90 1.37 -6.11
N LEU A 633 -23.62 0.09 -5.82
CA LEU A 633 -24.51 -0.72 -5.00
C LEU A 633 -24.50 -0.19 -3.55
N PRO A 634 -25.62 -0.07 -2.85
CA PRO A 634 -25.62 0.26 -1.42
C PRO A 634 -24.86 -0.79 -0.60
N VAL A 635 -24.29 -0.41 0.54
CA VAL A 635 -23.56 -1.37 1.41
C VAL A 635 -24.53 -2.36 2.07
N GLU A 636 -25.77 -1.94 2.24
CA GLU A 636 -26.91 -2.65 2.81
C GLU A 636 -27.28 -3.90 2.00
N VAL A 637 -26.95 -3.92 0.70
CA VAL A 637 -27.09 -5.09 -0.19
C VAL A 637 -26.40 -6.31 0.40
N THR A 638 -25.37 -6.13 1.24
CA THR A 638 -24.67 -7.23 1.92
C THR A 638 -25.62 -8.17 2.66
N LYS A 639 -26.65 -7.62 3.35
CA LYS A 639 -27.63 -8.44 4.09
C LYS A 639 -28.46 -9.32 3.17
N LEU A 640 -28.75 -8.83 1.96
CA LEU A 640 -29.51 -9.55 0.94
C LEU A 640 -28.66 -10.67 0.34
N VAL A 641 -27.42 -10.37 -0.06
CA VAL A 641 -26.55 -11.38 -0.67
C VAL A 641 -26.02 -12.41 0.32
N GLN A 642 -26.11 -12.20 1.63
CA GLN A 642 -25.74 -13.21 2.63
C GLN A 642 -26.75 -14.34 2.77
N ASP A 643 -28.01 -14.11 2.42
CA ASP A 643 -29.04 -15.15 2.43
C ASP A 643 -29.08 -15.87 1.06
N SER A 644 -29.03 -17.21 1.12
CA SER A 644 -28.94 -18.08 -0.06
C SER A 644 -30.20 -18.12 -0.91
N ALA A 645 -31.33 -17.61 -0.39
CA ALA A 645 -32.60 -17.53 -1.10
C ALA A 645 -32.71 -16.33 -2.07
N TYR A 646 -31.78 -15.37 -2.02
CA TYR A 646 -31.95 -14.09 -2.73
C TYR A 646 -31.51 -14.09 -4.20
N SER A 647 -32.32 -13.43 -5.05
CA SER A 647 -32.07 -13.26 -6.49
C SER A 647 -31.51 -11.87 -6.85
N VAL A 648 -30.98 -11.74 -8.07
CA VAL A 648 -30.50 -10.45 -8.62
C VAL A 648 -31.62 -9.41 -8.68
N GLU A 649 -32.86 -9.80 -8.97
CA GLU A 649 -33.99 -8.87 -9.03
C GLU A 649 -34.27 -8.22 -7.67
N GLN A 650 -34.10 -8.97 -6.58
CA GLN A 650 -34.28 -8.43 -5.22
C GLN A 650 -33.19 -7.43 -4.87
N VAL A 651 -31.93 -7.69 -5.25
CA VAL A 651 -30.83 -6.72 -5.11
C VAL A 651 -31.17 -5.44 -5.87
N LEU A 652 -31.55 -5.52 -7.14
CA LEU A 652 -31.89 -4.34 -7.94
C LEU A 652 -33.12 -3.58 -7.41
N SER A 653 -34.12 -4.31 -6.88
CA SER A 653 -35.31 -3.69 -6.30
C SER A 653 -35.00 -2.86 -5.03
N SER A 654 -34.01 -3.27 -4.24
CA SER A 654 -33.60 -2.52 -3.04
C SER A 654 -33.00 -1.16 -3.37
N ILE A 655 -32.35 -1.05 -4.53
CA ILE A 655 -31.65 0.15 -5.00
C ILE A 655 -32.68 1.19 -5.47
N HIS A 656 -33.74 0.75 -6.16
CA HIS A 656 -34.82 1.64 -6.62
C HIS A 656 -35.74 2.15 -5.50
N ILE A 657 -35.68 1.57 -4.30
CA ILE A 657 -36.42 2.07 -3.12
C ILE A 657 -35.69 3.25 -2.48
N GLU A 658 -34.35 3.26 -2.48
CA GLU A 658 -33.55 4.37 -1.95
C GLU A 658 -33.60 5.61 -2.87
N ASP A 659 -33.53 5.43 -4.19
CA ASP A 659 -33.66 6.51 -5.19
C ASP A 659 -35.03 7.21 -5.19
N ARG A 660 -36.05 6.63 -4.54
CA ARG A 660 -37.37 7.25 -4.36
C ARG A 660 -37.57 7.95 -3.02
N ASN A 661 -36.68 7.71 -2.06
CA ASN A 661 -36.74 8.27 -0.71
C ASN A 661 -35.71 9.39 -0.48
N GLN A 662 -34.76 9.59 -1.41
CA GLN A 662 -34.01 10.84 -1.58
C GLN A 662 -34.73 11.75 -2.58
#